data_AF-A0A6S6R5L3-F1
#
_entry.id   AF-A0A6S6R5L3-F1
#
_cell.length_a   1.000
_cell.length_b   1.000
_cell.length_c   1.000
_cell.angle_alpha   90.00
_cell.angle_beta   90.00
_cell.angle_gamma   90.00
#
_symmetry.space_group_name_H-M   'P 1'
#
loop_
_entity.id
_entity.type
_entity.pdbx_description
1 polymer ?
#
loop_
_entity_poly.entity_id
_entity_poly.type
_entity_poly.pdbx_seq_one_letter_code
_entity_poly.pdbx_strand_id
1 'polypeptide(L)'
;MEKKIRKLLLGFFVTMLLLTIISRAADSVMVAKVTVDTVKKGNLSFEISGTGTVKENANKYIALNNGYKIAKVQAEEGQDVEKGEWLFSYDMDYLKALKIQKEKEIKKLQLQYEKLQLATKNGSKALEEEKALQEVANAEDDVKAAEEALLAKKQSVKQKKEEEYTTLLEEEEAAKSGRKEALITAERAVTDAERELASQEEPKLIMEEYLKAYKTAVLKKEEESEIKYREELLDIYYKDKYEEHKTNVYETEKKLVRAKEDLEDSKKKWDEKINYWDQFSTEEETLKAYKEQVQQRESEFKTANREISDLEKSLNAYKEKDEAINKAFADYRLDVATYSQNVKSSYEVLYQLIYDKLTYDKKQLETASIKLVRAKEDIENTVVEWNKKSEKIKRKKNRLAVELQEIEAGKYNFETDLKEETKAIETAYRTLEAARFQLDQLKEGIETSKENEYTEEQSRTIEGSSVNLDIVEKQEELKKLKNLIDKKGKVTSPVKGTISKIEVNQGVILTGGEKVVIATGEYELLMNAGKEDIKYFKSGDKLTVKGADKDNDLTVAIETIGLPGEDGMVKFSALLPEGKFKAGMSLSYQMKKDSKDYRYCIPLEAVRQDSKGTYVLLVKEKNSILGKEQVAFRLSISVIQKDFKTAAIEAPLQEQDLLIVGSSKYISEGDRVRVYEME
;
A
#
# COMPACT_ATOMS: atom_id res chain seq x y z
N MET A 1 -10.98 -1.88 -101.38
CA MET A 1 -11.75 -2.06 -100.13
C MET A 1 -11.45 -0.98 -99.08
N GLU A 2 -10.23 -0.43 -99.03
CA GLU A 2 -9.79 0.53 -98.00
C GLU A 2 -10.62 1.83 -97.91
N LYS A 3 -11.09 2.38 -99.03
CA LYS A 3 -11.95 3.59 -99.03
C LYS A 3 -13.31 3.37 -98.36
N LYS A 4 -13.85 2.13 -98.35
CA LYS A 4 -15.13 1.81 -97.70
C LYS A 4 -14.98 1.72 -96.17
N ILE A 5 -13.85 1.19 -95.70
CA ILE A 5 -13.58 1.00 -94.26
C ILE A 5 -13.34 2.34 -93.56
N ARG A 6 -12.59 3.28 -94.16
CA ARG A 6 -12.42 4.65 -93.59
C ARG A 6 -13.75 5.41 -93.50
N LYS A 7 -14.63 5.27 -94.49
CA LYS A 7 -15.97 5.89 -94.44
C LYS A 7 -16.85 5.29 -93.33
N LEU A 8 -16.71 3.99 -93.06
CA LEU A 8 -17.43 3.30 -91.98
C LEU A 8 -16.93 3.73 -90.59
N LEU A 9 -15.62 3.84 -90.40
CA LEU A 9 -15.02 4.30 -89.13
C LEU A 9 -15.31 5.78 -88.85
N LEU A 10 -15.19 6.65 -89.87
CA LEU A 10 -15.56 8.06 -89.72
C LEU A 10 -17.06 8.21 -89.45
N GLY A 11 -17.89 7.40 -90.11
CA GLY A 11 -19.33 7.32 -89.85
C GLY A 11 -19.63 6.91 -88.40
N PHE A 12 -18.90 5.94 -87.84
CA PHE A 12 -19.05 5.52 -86.45
C PHE A 12 -18.73 6.64 -85.46
N PHE A 13 -17.59 7.34 -85.61
CA PHE A 13 -17.23 8.44 -84.71
C PHE A 13 -18.17 9.65 -84.83
N VAL A 14 -18.62 10.00 -86.03
CA VAL A 14 -19.63 11.05 -86.22
C VAL A 14 -20.96 10.66 -85.58
N THR A 15 -21.35 9.38 -85.68
CA THR A 15 -22.57 8.87 -85.04
C THR A 15 -22.45 8.87 -83.52
N MET A 16 -21.29 8.48 -82.97
CA MET A 16 -21.03 8.52 -81.53
C MET A 16 -21.04 9.98 -81.00
N LEU A 17 -20.45 10.93 -81.73
CA LEU A 17 -20.51 12.35 -81.38
C LEU A 17 -21.96 12.87 -81.41
N LEU A 18 -22.73 12.53 -82.44
CA LEU A 18 -24.15 12.85 -82.54
C LEU A 18 -24.95 12.25 -81.38
N LEU A 19 -24.74 10.97 -81.04
CA LEU A 19 -25.40 10.32 -79.91
C LEU A 19 -24.98 10.95 -78.57
N THR A 20 -23.75 11.43 -78.43
CA THR A 20 -23.28 12.11 -77.21
C THR A 20 -23.93 13.49 -77.07
N ILE A 21 -24.03 14.24 -78.18
CA ILE A 21 -24.72 15.54 -78.21
C ILE A 21 -26.22 15.35 -77.99
N ILE A 22 -26.84 14.33 -78.60
CA ILE A 22 -28.26 14.00 -78.41
C ILE A 22 -28.51 13.49 -76.99
N SER A 23 -27.62 12.68 -76.40
CA SER A 23 -27.75 12.22 -75.01
C SER A 23 -27.65 13.39 -74.03
N ARG A 24 -26.71 14.32 -74.21
CA ARG A 24 -26.63 15.54 -73.40
C ARG A 24 -27.81 16.49 -73.63
N ALA A 25 -28.30 16.60 -74.86
CA ALA A 25 -29.47 17.40 -75.18
C ALA A 25 -30.75 16.81 -74.57
N ALA A 26 -30.94 15.49 -74.66
CA ALA A 26 -32.06 14.77 -74.06
C ALA A 26 -32.07 14.89 -72.54
N ASP A 27 -30.91 14.71 -71.88
CA ASP A 27 -30.77 14.85 -70.43
C ASP A 27 -31.06 16.30 -69.96
N SER A 28 -30.75 17.30 -70.78
CA SER A 28 -31.07 18.72 -70.49
C SER A 28 -32.56 19.08 -70.68
N VAL A 29 -33.28 18.37 -71.56
CA VAL A 29 -34.72 18.60 -71.83
C VAL A 29 -35.59 17.90 -70.77
N MET A 30 -35.10 16.85 -70.12
CA MET A 30 -35.85 16.07 -69.13
C MET A 30 -35.84 16.66 -67.72
N VAL A 31 -34.93 17.58 -67.39
CA VAL A 31 -34.85 18.22 -66.05
C VAL A 31 -35.79 19.42 -65.96
N ALA A 32 -36.64 19.46 -64.93
CA ALA A 32 -37.55 20.59 -64.69
C ALA A 32 -36.78 21.82 -64.17
N LYS A 33 -37.08 23.01 -64.72
CA LYS A 33 -36.53 24.27 -64.21
C LYS A 33 -37.44 24.81 -63.11
N VAL A 34 -36.87 25.20 -61.99
CA VAL A 34 -37.61 25.69 -60.83
C VAL A 34 -37.12 27.08 -60.41
N THR A 35 -38.06 27.95 -60.07
CA THR A 35 -37.75 29.21 -59.37
C THR A 35 -37.85 28.96 -57.88
N VAL A 36 -36.88 29.47 -57.13
CA VAL A 36 -36.78 29.28 -55.69
C VAL A 36 -36.84 30.60 -54.95
N ASP A 37 -37.40 30.60 -53.74
CA ASP A 37 -37.29 31.70 -52.77
C ASP A 37 -36.89 31.11 -51.40
N THR A 38 -36.44 31.97 -50.50
CA THR A 38 -36.03 31.61 -49.14
C THR A 38 -37.12 32.00 -48.14
N VAL A 39 -37.14 31.33 -46.99
CA VAL A 39 -37.97 31.78 -45.86
C VAL A 39 -37.46 33.13 -45.36
N LYS A 40 -38.39 34.05 -45.06
CA LYS A 40 -38.05 35.37 -44.50
C LYS A 40 -38.79 35.58 -43.19
N LYS A 41 -38.16 36.27 -42.25
CA LYS A 41 -38.86 36.80 -41.08
C LYS A 41 -39.70 37.99 -41.52
N GLY A 42 -40.97 38.05 -41.11
CA GLY A 42 -41.85 39.15 -41.47
C GLY A 42 -43.16 39.13 -40.70
N ASN A 43 -43.92 40.21 -40.83
CA ASN A 43 -45.29 40.32 -40.35
C ASN A 43 -46.26 40.18 -41.53
N LEU A 44 -47.50 39.79 -41.23
CA LEU A 44 -48.62 39.78 -42.16
C LEU A 44 -49.36 41.10 -42.02
N SER A 45 -49.72 41.75 -43.12
CA SER A 45 -50.51 42.99 -43.06
C SER A 45 -51.98 42.71 -43.38
N PHE A 46 -52.86 43.08 -42.47
CA PHE A 46 -54.29 42.93 -42.64
C PHE A 46 -54.92 44.30 -42.88
N GLU A 47 -55.71 44.39 -43.95
CA GLU A 47 -56.52 45.56 -44.26
C GLU A 47 -57.99 45.18 -44.15
N ILE A 48 -58.67 45.78 -43.18
CA ILE A 48 -60.07 45.50 -42.88
C ILE A 48 -60.86 46.74 -43.25
N SER A 49 -61.85 46.58 -44.12
CA SER A 49 -62.73 47.66 -44.54
C SER A 49 -64.19 47.22 -44.43
N GLY A 50 -65.07 48.17 -44.14
CA GLY A 50 -66.49 47.90 -44.00
C GLY A 50 -67.31 49.19 -44.01
N THR A 51 -68.60 49.06 -43.74
CA THR A 51 -69.52 50.19 -43.61
C THR A 51 -70.17 50.18 -42.23
N GLY A 52 -70.46 51.38 -41.72
CA GLY A 52 -71.17 51.59 -40.46
C GLY A 52 -72.29 52.62 -40.61
N THR A 53 -73.29 52.54 -39.75
CA THR A 53 -74.45 53.45 -39.72
C THR A 53 -74.37 54.36 -38.51
N VAL A 54 -74.61 55.65 -38.70
CA VAL A 54 -74.61 56.66 -37.62
C VAL A 54 -75.90 56.55 -36.80
N LYS A 55 -75.77 56.47 -35.47
CA LYS A 55 -76.86 56.44 -34.49
C LYS A 55 -76.67 57.56 -33.45
N GLU A 56 -77.78 58.03 -32.88
CA GLU A 56 -77.81 59.09 -31.86
C GLU A 56 -77.77 58.47 -30.44
N ASN A 57 -77.23 59.21 -29.45
CA ASN A 57 -77.06 58.86 -28.03
C ASN A 57 -76.04 57.74 -27.72
N ALA A 58 -74.75 58.06 -27.82
CA ALA A 58 -73.64 57.18 -27.44
C ALA A 58 -73.56 56.91 -25.92
N ASN A 59 -73.03 55.72 -25.55
CA ASN A 59 -72.89 55.26 -24.16
C ASN A 59 -71.42 55.00 -23.76
N LYS A 60 -71.02 55.50 -22.58
CA LYS A 60 -69.72 55.29 -21.96
C LYS A 60 -69.79 54.30 -20.80
N TYR A 61 -69.01 53.21 -20.87
CA TYR A 61 -68.87 52.22 -19.80
C TYR A 61 -67.70 52.55 -18.87
N ILE A 62 -67.90 52.42 -17.55
CA ILE A 62 -66.85 52.62 -16.55
C ILE A 62 -66.24 51.27 -16.16
N ALA A 63 -64.92 51.16 -16.25
CA ALA A 63 -64.19 49.98 -15.82
C ALA A 63 -64.22 49.84 -14.30
N LEU A 64 -64.81 48.74 -13.82
CA LEU A 64 -64.87 48.41 -12.41
C LEU A 64 -63.73 47.47 -12.02
N ASN A 65 -63.19 47.64 -10.80
CA ASN A 65 -62.14 46.78 -10.27
C ASN A 65 -62.75 45.70 -9.38
N ASN A 66 -62.73 44.46 -9.86
CA ASN A 66 -63.31 43.30 -9.17
C ASN A 66 -62.53 42.96 -7.88
N GLY A 67 -63.21 42.36 -6.91
CA GLY A 67 -62.64 41.94 -5.62
C GLY A 67 -62.56 43.05 -4.57
N TYR A 68 -63.03 44.26 -4.89
CA TYR A 68 -63.08 45.39 -3.96
C TYR A 68 -64.50 45.69 -3.50
N LYS A 69 -64.62 46.09 -2.23
CA LYS A 69 -65.89 46.43 -1.60
C LYS A 69 -66.27 47.89 -1.85
N ILE A 70 -67.53 48.16 -2.16
CA ILE A 70 -68.06 49.52 -2.34
C ILE A 70 -68.40 50.14 -0.98
N ALA A 71 -67.88 51.33 -0.69
CA ALA A 71 -68.20 52.08 0.53
C ALA A 71 -69.38 53.02 0.38
N LYS A 72 -69.49 53.71 -0.77
CA LYS A 72 -70.55 54.70 -1.01
C LYS A 72 -70.78 54.88 -2.50
N VAL A 73 -72.05 54.98 -2.88
CA VAL A 73 -72.50 55.33 -4.23
C VAL A 73 -73.17 56.70 -4.13
N GLN A 74 -72.80 57.63 -5.01
CA GLN A 74 -73.31 59.01 -5.02
C GLN A 74 -74.08 59.33 -6.32
N ALA A 75 -73.85 58.56 -7.37
CA ALA A 75 -74.53 58.65 -8.63
C ALA A 75 -75.85 57.87 -8.64
N GLU A 76 -76.91 58.45 -9.19
CA GLU A 76 -78.21 57.79 -9.42
C GLU A 76 -78.52 57.70 -10.93
N GLU A 77 -79.32 56.71 -11.34
CA GLU A 77 -79.78 56.59 -12.73
C GLU A 77 -80.63 57.82 -13.12
N GLY A 78 -80.36 58.38 -14.30
CA GLY A 78 -81.00 59.60 -14.79
C GLY A 78 -80.34 60.90 -14.36
N GLN A 79 -79.30 60.86 -13.51
CA GLN A 79 -78.56 62.06 -13.09
C GLN A 79 -77.57 62.53 -14.18
N ASP A 80 -77.54 63.84 -14.45
CA ASP A 80 -76.49 64.46 -15.25
C ASP A 80 -75.19 64.58 -14.46
N VAL A 81 -74.08 64.12 -15.04
CA VAL A 81 -72.75 64.19 -14.44
C VAL A 81 -71.74 64.89 -15.34
N GLU A 82 -70.84 65.65 -14.72
CA GLU A 82 -69.71 66.28 -15.39
C GLU A 82 -68.46 65.39 -15.39
N LYS A 83 -67.52 65.69 -16.30
CA LYS A 83 -66.22 65.01 -16.34
C LYS A 83 -65.44 65.29 -15.05
N GLY A 84 -65.07 64.22 -14.35
CA GLY A 84 -64.39 64.26 -13.06
C GLY A 84 -65.32 64.18 -11.85
N GLU A 85 -66.64 64.16 -12.06
CA GLU A 85 -67.61 64.07 -10.99
C GLU A 85 -67.57 62.70 -10.31
N TRP A 86 -67.76 62.67 -8.99
CA TRP A 86 -67.61 61.47 -8.18
C TRP A 86 -68.86 60.59 -8.25
N LEU A 87 -68.67 59.33 -8.67
CA LEU A 87 -69.76 58.39 -8.89
C LEU A 87 -69.94 57.42 -7.72
N PHE A 88 -68.86 56.78 -7.30
CA PHE A 88 -68.84 55.87 -6.15
C PHE A 88 -67.42 55.75 -5.59
N SER A 89 -67.28 55.17 -4.41
CA SER A 89 -65.97 54.93 -3.80
C SER A 89 -65.87 53.52 -3.21
N TYR A 90 -64.68 52.94 -3.28
CA TYR A 90 -64.33 51.71 -2.60
C TYR A 90 -64.08 51.92 -1.10
N ASP A 91 -64.31 50.87 -0.32
CA ASP A 91 -64.09 50.81 1.13
C ASP A 91 -62.61 50.88 1.46
N MET A 92 -62.20 51.99 2.06
CA MET A 92 -60.80 52.27 2.37
C MET A 92 -60.23 51.36 3.45
N ASP A 93 -61.04 50.89 4.39
CA ASP A 93 -60.58 49.98 5.45
C ASP A 93 -60.37 48.58 4.89
N TYR A 94 -61.27 48.14 4.01
CA TYR A 94 -61.10 46.91 3.24
C TYR A 94 -59.86 46.95 2.33
N LEU A 95 -59.63 48.05 1.59
CA LEU A 95 -58.45 48.19 0.73
C LEU A 95 -57.14 48.22 1.52
N LYS A 96 -57.09 48.89 2.69
CA LYS A 96 -55.91 48.91 3.57
C LYS A 96 -55.63 47.53 4.16
N ALA A 97 -56.65 46.79 4.58
CA ALA A 97 -56.50 45.42 5.09
C ALA A 97 -55.94 44.48 4.00
N LEU A 98 -56.48 44.57 2.79
CA LEU A 98 -56.02 43.79 1.64
C LEU A 98 -54.56 44.13 1.27
N LYS A 99 -54.16 45.40 1.38
CA LYS A 99 -52.77 45.82 1.16
C LYS A 99 -51.82 45.15 2.16
N ILE A 100 -52.16 45.15 3.45
CA ILE A 100 -51.35 44.51 4.50
C ILE A 100 -51.22 43.00 4.24
N GLN A 101 -52.30 42.35 3.80
CA GLN A 101 -52.28 40.93 3.46
C GLN A 101 -51.34 40.64 2.28
N LYS A 102 -51.42 41.44 1.21
CA LYS A 102 -50.55 41.32 0.03
C LYS A 102 -49.08 41.63 0.36
N GLU A 103 -48.80 42.60 1.22
CA GLU A 103 -47.44 42.89 1.72
C GLU A 103 -46.85 41.71 2.50
N LYS A 104 -47.64 41.02 3.33
CA LYS A 104 -47.20 39.81 4.06
C LYS A 104 -46.90 38.65 3.12
N GLU A 105 -47.73 38.45 2.10
CA GLU A 105 -47.55 37.40 1.09
C GLU A 105 -46.23 37.59 0.32
N ILE A 106 -45.96 38.81 -0.15
CA ILE A 106 -44.69 39.16 -0.82
C ILE A 106 -43.49 38.94 0.11
N LYS A 107 -43.58 39.34 1.37
CA LYS A 107 -42.48 39.16 2.33
C LYS A 107 -42.17 37.68 2.59
N LYS A 108 -43.18 36.81 2.59
CA LYS A 108 -43.00 35.36 2.70
C LYS A 108 -42.24 34.81 1.48
N LEU A 109 -42.64 35.22 0.28
CA LEU A 109 -41.97 34.80 -0.96
C LEU A 109 -40.51 35.31 -1.02
N GLN A 110 -40.25 36.53 -0.56
CA GLN A 110 -38.88 37.08 -0.49
C GLN A 110 -37.96 36.26 0.44
N LEU A 111 -38.46 35.85 1.61
CA LEU A 111 -37.69 35.01 2.55
C LEU A 111 -37.43 33.61 1.98
N GLN A 112 -38.39 33.07 1.22
CA GLN A 112 -38.21 31.79 0.52
C GLN A 112 -37.12 31.90 -0.56
N TYR A 113 -37.12 33.00 -1.33
CA TYR A 113 -36.09 33.28 -2.31
C TYR A 113 -34.70 33.44 -1.67
N GLU A 114 -34.59 34.17 -0.56
CA GLU A 114 -33.32 34.35 0.18
C GLU A 114 -32.78 33.02 0.73
N LYS A 115 -33.65 32.14 1.23
CA LYS A 115 -33.26 30.81 1.71
C LYS A 115 -32.65 29.93 0.59
N LEU A 116 -33.19 30.01 -0.62
CA LEU A 116 -32.68 29.29 -1.78
C LEU A 116 -31.28 29.76 -2.20
N GLN A 117 -30.93 31.02 -1.92
CA GLN A 117 -29.61 31.61 -2.23
C GLN A 117 -28.51 31.25 -1.22
N LEU A 118 -28.86 30.92 0.02
CA LEU A 118 -27.89 30.72 1.11
C LEU A 118 -27.34 29.28 1.23
N ALA A 119 -27.90 28.31 0.51
CA ALA A 119 -27.57 26.89 0.61
C ALA A 119 -26.27 26.45 -0.11
N THR A 120 -25.30 27.36 -0.32
CA THR A 120 -24.22 27.22 -1.31
C THR A 120 -22.81 27.06 -0.72
N LYS A 121 -22.64 26.83 0.59
CA LYS A 121 -21.28 26.78 1.21
C LYS A 121 -20.67 25.36 1.25
N ASN A 122 -19.88 25.05 0.23
CA ASN A 122 -19.01 23.85 0.04
C ASN A 122 -17.83 23.69 1.04
N GLY A 123 -17.94 24.16 2.29
CA GLY A 123 -16.80 24.19 3.23
C GLY A 123 -16.43 22.85 3.89
N SER A 124 -17.30 21.84 3.88
CA SER A 124 -17.09 20.60 4.67
C SER A 124 -16.27 19.52 3.96
N LYS A 125 -16.42 19.38 2.64
CA LYS A 125 -15.81 18.26 1.88
C LYS A 125 -14.31 18.41 1.65
N ALA A 126 -13.81 19.64 1.48
CA ALA A 126 -12.39 19.91 1.33
C ALA A 126 -11.58 19.57 2.60
N LEU A 127 -12.18 19.78 3.78
CA LEU A 127 -11.57 19.42 5.06
C LEU A 127 -11.51 17.90 5.28
N GLU A 128 -12.49 17.16 4.77
CA GLU A 128 -12.50 15.69 4.81
C GLU A 128 -11.42 15.09 3.88
N GLU A 129 -11.22 15.70 2.71
CA GLU A 129 -10.15 15.29 1.77
C GLU A 129 -8.75 15.52 2.35
N GLU A 130 -8.53 16.67 2.98
CA GLU A 130 -7.26 16.98 3.64
C GLU A 130 -6.93 15.99 4.78
N LYS A 131 -7.94 15.61 5.58
CA LYS A 131 -7.77 14.60 6.63
C LYS A 131 -7.42 13.22 6.06
N ALA A 132 -8.12 12.80 5.00
CA ALA A 132 -7.86 11.51 4.35
C ALA A 132 -6.45 11.48 3.73
N LEU A 133 -5.99 12.59 3.14
CA LEU A 133 -4.61 12.73 2.65
C LEU A 133 -3.57 12.62 3.78
N GLN A 134 -3.83 13.24 4.93
CA GLN A 134 -2.96 13.13 6.10
C GLN A 134 -2.91 11.70 6.66
N GLU A 135 -4.04 10.99 6.67
CA GLU A 135 -4.10 9.60 7.10
C GLU A 135 -3.31 8.66 6.18
N VAL A 136 -3.36 8.89 4.86
CA VAL A 136 -2.48 8.20 3.90
C VAL A 136 -1.01 8.50 4.17
N ALA A 137 -0.64 9.77 4.40
CA ALA A 137 0.74 10.14 4.68
C ALA A 137 1.29 9.46 5.95
N ASN A 138 0.50 9.42 7.02
CA ASN A 138 0.87 8.71 8.24
C ASN A 138 1.07 7.20 8.00
N ALA A 139 0.18 6.58 7.22
CA ALA A 139 0.31 5.15 6.88
C ALA A 139 1.52 4.86 5.98
N GLU A 140 1.92 5.79 5.09
CA GLU A 140 3.16 5.67 4.31
C GLU A 140 4.40 5.76 5.20
N ASP A 141 4.39 6.62 6.21
CA ASP A 141 5.48 6.73 7.17
C ASP A 141 5.56 5.51 8.09
N ASP A 142 4.42 4.91 8.48
CA ASP A 142 4.38 3.63 9.20
C ASP A 142 5.00 2.49 8.36
N VAL A 143 4.73 2.45 7.05
CA VAL A 143 5.36 1.47 6.13
C VAL A 143 6.88 1.68 6.09
N LYS A 144 7.35 2.92 5.91
CA LYS A 144 8.80 3.22 5.91
C LYS A 144 9.45 2.82 7.24
N ALA A 145 8.83 3.15 8.37
CA ALA A 145 9.34 2.78 9.68
C ALA A 145 9.43 1.26 9.85
N ALA A 146 8.46 0.51 9.34
CA ALA A 146 8.48 -0.95 9.36
C ALA A 146 9.58 -1.54 8.45
N GLU A 147 9.81 -0.96 7.26
CA GLU A 147 10.89 -1.36 6.36
C GLU A 147 12.28 -1.07 6.93
N GLU A 148 12.46 0.10 7.54
CA GLU A 148 13.69 0.47 8.24
C GLU A 148 13.95 -0.46 9.44
N ALA A 149 12.92 -0.81 10.21
CA ALA A 149 13.03 -1.76 11.30
C ALA A 149 13.44 -3.16 10.81
N LEU A 150 12.90 -3.63 9.68
CA LEU A 150 13.32 -4.90 9.06
C LEU A 150 14.80 -4.87 8.65
N LEU A 151 15.26 -3.77 8.04
CA LEU A 151 16.65 -3.61 7.65
C LEU A 151 17.59 -3.58 8.87
N ALA A 152 17.22 -2.82 9.90
CA ALA A 152 17.95 -2.75 11.16
C ALA A 152 18.02 -4.14 11.83
N LYS A 153 16.93 -4.92 11.79
CA LYS A 153 16.91 -6.28 12.31
C LYS A 153 17.84 -7.21 11.53
N LYS A 154 17.85 -7.15 10.19
CA LYS A 154 18.80 -7.90 9.35
C LYS A 154 20.24 -7.59 9.72
N GLN A 155 20.56 -6.32 9.91
CA GLN A 155 21.89 -5.87 10.32
C GLN A 155 22.24 -6.37 11.72
N SER A 156 21.30 -6.32 12.67
CA SER A 156 21.49 -6.85 14.03
C SER A 156 21.72 -8.37 14.03
N VAL A 157 21.01 -9.13 13.18
CA VAL A 157 21.23 -10.58 13.04
C VAL A 157 22.64 -10.86 12.50
N LYS A 158 23.07 -10.11 11.47
CA LYS A 158 24.45 -10.21 10.95
C LYS A 158 25.48 -9.91 12.04
N GLN A 159 25.33 -8.80 12.75
CA GLN A 159 26.25 -8.39 13.82
C GLN A 159 26.35 -9.43 14.94
N LYS A 160 25.21 -9.96 15.43
CA LYS A 160 25.22 -11.01 16.46
C LYS A 160 25.96 -12.26 16.02
N LYS A 161 25.82 -12.65 14.74
CA LYS A 161 26.56 -13.78 14.18
C LYS A 161 28.05 -13.48 14.01
N GLU A 162 28.42 -12.26 13.66
CA GLU A 162 29.83 -11.84 13.62
C GLU A 162 30.47 -11.87 15.02
N GLU A 163 29.76 -11.38 16.04
CA GLU A 163 30.18 -11.46 17.45
C GLU A 163 30.28 -12.91 17.96
N GLU A 164 29.32 -13.78 17.61
CA GLU A 164 29.41 -15.20 17.93
C GLU A 164 30.59 -15.87 17.19
N TYR A 165 30.92 -15.41 15.98
CA TYR A 165 32.05 -15.93 15.22
C TYR A 165 33.39 -15.51 15.83
N THR A 166 33.53 -14.26 16.28
CA THR A 166 34.74 -13.78 16.96
C THR A 166 34.95 -14.48 18.30
N THR A 167 33.90 -14.65 19.11
CA THR A 167 33.99 -15.42 20.36
C THR A 167 34.41 -16.87 20.12
N LEU A 168 33.91 -17.52 19.07
CA LEU A 168 34.37 -18.88 18.70
C LEU A 168 35.84 -18.94 18.24
N LEU A 169 36.37 -17.87 17.64
CA LEU A 169 37.81 -17.77 17.32
C LEU A 169 38.66 -17.69 18.60
N GLU A 170 38.23 -16.87 19.55
CA GLU A 170 38.88 -16.78 20.86
C GLU A 170 38.80 -18.10 21.63
N GLU A 171 37.66 -18.79 21.62
CA GLU A 171 37.49 -20.13 22.20
C GLU A 171 38.42 -21.16 21.53
N GLU A 172 38.62 -21.07 20.21
CA GLU A 172 39.53 -21.97 19.48
C GLU A 172 40.99 -21.75 19.89
N GLU A 173 41.43 -20.50 19.99
CA GLU A 173 42.80 -20.17 20.43
C GLU A 173 43.01 -20.54 21.91
N ALA A 174 42.04 -20.25 22.78
CA ALA A 174 42.07 -20.70 24.17
C ALA A 174 42.11 -22.24 24.26
N ALA A 175 41.37 -22.95 23.40
CA ALA A 175 41.40 -24.41 23.37
C ALA A 175 42.74 -24.96 22.87
N LYS A 176 43.41 -24.32 21.91
CA LYS A 176 44.76 -24.69 21.48
C LYS A 176 45.78 -24.49 22.61
N SER A 177 45.72 -23.35 23.30
CA SER A 177 46.61 -23.07 24.44
C SER A 177 46.38 -24.07 25.58
N GLY A 178 45.12 -24.27 25.98
CA GLY A 178 44.77 -25.22 27.03
C GLY A 178 45.16 -26.66 26.70
N ARG A 179 45.01 -27.10 25.44
CA ARG A 179 45.53 -28.40 24.97
C ARG A 179 47.03 -28.50 25.14
N LYS A 180 47.79 -27.47 24.75
CA LYS A 180 49.24 -27.45 24.86
C LYS A 180 49.68 -27.55 26.32
N GLU A 181 49.06 -26.80 27.22
CA GLU A 181 49.35 -26.85 28.66
C GLU A 181 49.01 -28.21 29.29
N ALA A 182 47.87 -28.79 28.92
CA ALA A 182 47.47 -30.12 29.38
C ALA A 182 48.46 -31.20 28.92
N LEU A 183 48.90 -31.14 27.65
CA LEU A 183 49.92 -32.05 27.11
C LEU A 183 51.26 -31.89 27.82
N ILE A 184 51.74 -30.67 28.06
CA ILE A 184 52.98 -30.43 28.82
C ILE A 184 52.88 -31.05 30.22
N THR A 185 51.71 -30.94 30.86
CA THR A 185 51.49 -31.49 32.20
C THR A 185 51.50 -33.02 32.19
N ALA A 186 50.84 -33.65 31.21
CA ALA A 186 50.84 -35.09 31.04
C ALA A 186 52.22 -35.64 30.63
N GLU A 187 52.95 -34.95 29.77
CA GLU A 187 54.35 -35.28 29.39
C GLU A 187 55.30 -35.21 30.59
N ARG A 188 55.12 -34.23 31.49
CA ARG A 188 55.86 -34.16 32.75
C ARG A 188 55.56 -35.35 33.64
N ALA A 189 54.31 -35.75 33.77
CA ALA A 189 53.93 -36.94 34.55
C ALA A 189 54.56 -38.23 33.98
N VAL A 190 54.66 -38.36 32.65
CA VAL A 190 55.42 -39.46 32.02
C VAL A 190 56.90 -39.36 32.37
N THR A 191 57.50 -38.19 32.24
CA THR A 191 58.93 -37.98 32.55
C THR A 191 59.24 -38.34 34.01
N ASP A 192 58.37 -37.94 34.94
CA ASP A 192 58.51 -38.24 36.36
C ASP A 192 58.35 -39.74 36.63
N ALA A 193 57.39 -40.40 35.97
CA ALA A 193 57.21 -41.85 36.07
C ALA A 193 58.38 -42.64 35.43
N GLU A 194 58.96 -42.15 34.33
CA GLU A 194 60.16 -42.72 33.72
C GLU A 194 61.37 -42.59 34.64
N ARG A 195 61.53 -41.44 35.30
CA ARG A 195 62.59 -41.24 36.31
C ARG A 195 62.39 -42.14 37.52
N GLU A 196 61.16 -42.29 38.01
CA GLU A 196 60.83 -43.20 39.12
C GLU A 196 61.12 -44.66 38.75
N LEU A 197 60.81 -45.09 37.52
CA LEU A 197 61.15 -46.44 37.06
C LEU A 197 62.66 -46.62 36.93
N ALA A 198 63.36 -45.64 36.36
CA ALA A 198 64.81 -45.69 36.17
C ALA A 198 65.57 -45.79 37.49
N SER A 199 65.16 -45.06 38.54
CA SER A 199 65.80 -45.17 39.86
C SER A 199 65.58 -46.52 40.53
N GLN A 200 64.45 -47.19 40.24
CA GLN A 200 64.17 -48.55 40.73
C GLN A 200 64.97 -49.63 39.96
N GLU A 201 65.34 -49.35 38.70
CA GLU A 201 66.19 -50.22 37.87
C GLU A 201 67.69 -50.00 38.09
N GLU A 202 68.09 -48.83 38.61
CA GLU A 202 69.47 -48.41 38.80
C GLU A 202 70.35 -49.45 39.54
N PRO A 203 69.92 -50.07 40.67
CA PRO A 203 70.75 -51.05 41.37
C PRO A 203 71.08 -52.27 40.49
N LYS A 204 70.11 -52.70 39.66
CA LYS A 204 70.31 -53.80 38.71
C LYS A 204 71.27 -53.40 37.59
N LEU A 205 71.13 -52.17 37.06
CA LEU A 205 71.99 -51.65 36.00
C LEU A 205 73.45 -51.53 36.46
N ILE A 206 73.67 -51.01 37.67
CA ILE A 206 75.00 -50.89 38.29
C ILE A 206 75.66 -52.27 38.44
N MET A 207 74.91 -53.27 38.93
CA MET A 207 75.38 -54.65 39.05
C MET A 207 75.77 -55.25 37.69
N GLU A 208 74.95 -55.05 36.65
CA GLU A 208 75.26 -55.50 35.28
C GLU A 208 76.48 -54.79 34.69
N GLU A 209 76.65 -53.50 34.98
CA GLU A 209 77.83 -52.72 34.58
C GLU A 209 79.10 -53.25 35.25
N TYR A 210 79.08 -53.50 36.57
CA TYR A 210 80.21 -54.07 37.28
C TYR A 210 80.54 -55.49 36.79
N LEU A 211 79.56 -56.34 36.52
CA LEU A 211 79.80 -57.66 35.92
C LEU A 211 80.46 -57.56 34.54
N LYS A 212 80.02 -56.62 33.71
CA LYS A 212 80.62 -56.37 32.38
C LYS A 212 82.04 -55.81 32.51
N ALA A 213 82.28 -54.92 33.45
CA ALA A 213 83.59 -54.34 33.72
C ALA A 213 84.56 -55.40 34.28
N TYR A 214 84.09 -56.23 35.21
CA TYR A 214 84.82 -57.39 35.73
C TYR A 214 85.22 -58.35 34.59
N LYS A 215 84.27 -58.74 33.74
CA LYS A 215 84.56 -59.56 32.53
C LYS A 215 85.65 -58.93 31.66
N THR A 216 85.55 -57.62 31.42
CA THR A 216 86.50 -56.88 30.58
C THR A 216 87.89 -56.86 31.22
N ALA A 217 87.99 -56.66 32.53
CA ALA A 217 89.24 -56.69 33.28
C ALA A 217 89.91 -58.06 33.21
N VAL A 218 89.14 -59.15 33.39
CA VAL A 218 89.64 -60.53 33.26
C VAL A 218 90.18 -60.80 31.85
N LEU A 219 89.46 -60.39 30.79
CA LEU A 219 89.92 -60.55 29.40
C LEU A 219 91.21 -59.78 29.10
N LYS A 220 91.33 -58.56 29.64
CA LYS A 220 92.52 -57.71 29.47
C LYS A 220 93.68 -58.06 30.39
N LYS A 221 93.47 -58.96 31.36
CA LYS A 221 94.43 -59.32 32.41
C LYS A 221 94.86 -58.12 33.27
N GLU A 222 93.92 -57.21 33.54
CA GLU A 222 94.14 -56.07 34.43
C GLU A 222 93.80 -56.49 35.88
N GLU A 223 94.80 -56.91 36.65
CA GLU A 223 94.59 -57.45 38.01
C GLU A 223 93.97 -56.42 38.97
N GLU A 224 94.40 -55.16 38.92
CA GLU A 224 93.85 -54.09 39.77
C GLU A 224 92.36 -53.83 39.47
N SER A 225 91.99 -53.74 38.19
CA SER A 225 90.60 -53.59 37.75
C SER A 225 89.76 -54.80 38.13
N GLU A 226 90.31 -56.01 37.99
CA GLU A 226 89.63 -57.27 38.36
C GLU A 226 89.28 -57.28 39.86
N ILE A 227 90.24 -56.95 40.72
CA ILE A 227 90.04 -56.89 42.17
C ILE A 227 88.99 -55.84 42.51
N LYS A 228 89.12 -54.63 41.94
CA LYS A 228 88.18 -53.54 42.20
C LYS A 228 86.74 -53.93 41.90
N TYR A 229 86.42 -54.37 40.67
CA TYR A 229 85.05 -54.71 40.31
C TYR A 229 84.52 -55.94 41.05
N ARG A 230 85.41 -56.86 41.46
CA ARG A 230 85.04 -57.97 42.35
C ARG A 230 84.64 -57.49 43.74
N GLU A 231 85.35 -56.52 44.31
CA GLU A 231 84.99 -55.94 45.60
C GLU A 231 83.66 -55.18 45.54
N GLU A 232 83.41 -54.38 44.48
CA GLU A 232 82.11 -53.70 44.27
C GLU A 232 80.94 -54.69 44.18
N LEU A 233 81.13 -55.81 43.47
CA LEU A 233 80.13 -56.88 43.37
C LEU A 233 79.93 -57.64 44.69
N LEU A 234 80.97 -57.81 45.49
CA LEU A 234 80.89 -58.41 46.82
C LEU A 234 80.18 -57.47 47.81
N ASP A 235 80.37 -56.16 47.67
CA ASP A 235 79.67 -55.17 48.47
C ASP A 235 78.15 -55.24 48.22
N ILE A 236 77.73 -55.36 46.95
CA ILE A 236 76.32 -55.64 46.59
C ILE A 236 75.83 -56.95 47.22
N TYR A 237 76.61 -58.04 47.11
CA TYR A 237 76.24 -59.35 47.67
C TYR A 237 76.06 -59.32 49.19
N TYR A 238 76.90 -58.55 49.89
CA TYR A 238 76.84 -58.36 51.33
C TYR A 238 75.97 -57.16 51.78
N LYS A 239 75.29 -56.48 50.84
CA LYS A 239 74.42 -55.32 51.11
C LYS A 239 75.15 -54.16 51.79
N ASP A 240 76.25 -53.73 51.18
CA ASP A 240 77.13 -52.63 51.62
C ASP A 240 77.83 -52.91 52.97
N LYS A 241 77.95 -54.20 53.32
CA LYS A 241 78.60 -54.68 54.56
C LYS A 241 79.79 -55.57 54.28
N TYR A 242 80.35 -55.54 53.07
CA TYR A 242 81.48 -56.40 52.75
C TYR A 242 82.73 -56.03 53.56
N GLU A 243 82.96 -54.74 53.80
CA GLU A 243 84.07 -54.29 54.67
C GLU A 243 83.88 -54.71 56.14
N GLU A 244 82.64 -54.69 56.64
CA GLU A 244 82.31 -55.22 57.97
C GLU A 244 82.60 -56.73 58.03
N HIS A 245 82.19 -57.48 57.00
CA HIS A 245 82.46 -58.91 56.87
C HIS A 245 83.96 -59.21 56.83
N LYS A 246 84.74 -58.50 56.00
CA LYS A 246 86.22 -58.60 55.94
C LYS A 246 86.85 -58.38 57.30
N THR A 247 86.42 -57.34 58.01
CA THR A 247 86.92 -57.00 59.35
C THR A 247 86.59 -58.10 60.35
N ASN A 248 85.36 -58.61 60.34
CA ASN A 248 84.91 -59.68 61.22
C ASN A 248 85.70 -60.98 61.00
N VAL A 249 85.97 -61.36 59.74
CA VAL A 249 86.81 -62.51 59.41
C VAL A 249 88.21 -62.33 59.99
N TYR A 250 88.86 -61.20 59.69
CA TYR A 250 90.22 -60.91 60.13
C TYR A 250 90.35 -60.88 61.67
N GLU A 251 89.42 -60.21 62.36
CA GLU A 251 89.43 -60.16 63.82
C GLU A 251 89.21 -61.53 64.45
N THR A 252 88.31 -62.34 63.89
CA THR A 252 88.01 -63.69 64.39
C THR A 252 89.22 -64.61 64.17
N GLU A 253 89.88 -64.55 63.01
CA GLU A 253 91.11 -65.29 62.74
C GLU A 253 92.23 -64.90 63.72
N LYS A 254 92.41 -63.61 63.95
CA LYS A 254 93.41 -63.10 64.89
C LYS A 254 93.12 -63.53 66.33
N LYS A 255 91.86 -63.48 66.78
CA LYS A 255 91.43 -63.98 68.10
C LYS A 255 91.65 -65.49 68.22
N LEU A 256 91.36 -66.24 67.16
CA LEU A 256 91.54 -67.69 67.12
C LEU A 256 93.02 -68.08 67.23
N VAL A 257 93.90 -67.41 66.47
CA VAL A 257 95.35 -67.65 66.54
C VAL A 257 95.87 -67.39 67.95
N ARG A 258 95.50 -66.25 68.55
CA ARG A 258 95.89 -65.91 69.92
C ARG A 258 95.35 -66.91 70.94
N ALA A 259 94.09 -67.31 70.86
CA ALA A 259 93.50 -68.29 71.77
C ALA A 259 94.23 -69.65 71.68
N LYS A 260 94.68 -70.05 70.49
CA LYS A 260 95.49 -71.26 70.29
C LYS A 260 96.88 -71.13 70.90
N GLU A 261 97.55 -70.00 70.69
CA GLU A 261 98.86 -69.70 71.29
C GLU A 261 98.78 -69.65 72.83
N ASP A 262 97.78 -68.95 73.39
CA ASP A 262 97.55 -68.84 74.83
C ASP A 262 97.27 -70.22 75.47
N LEU A 263 96.49 -71.07 74.80
CA LEU A 263 96.28 -72.45 75.24
C LEU A 263 97.59 -73.25 75.25
N GLU A 264 98.40 -73.12 74.20
CA GLU A 264 99.67 -73.84 74.07
C GLU A 264 100.69 -73.37 75.13
N ASP A 265 100.80 -72.06 75.34
CA ASP A 265 101.63 -71.46 76.39
C ASP A 265 101.16 -71.88 77.79
N SER A 266 99.84 -71.95 78.00
CA SER A 266 99.26 -72.40 79.27
C SER A 266 99.55 -73.88 79.53
N LYS A 267 99.46 -74.74 78.50
CA LYS A 267 99.90 -76.14 78.58
C LYS A 267 101.37 -76.26 78.92
N LYS A 268 102.24 -75.53 78.22
CA LYS A 268 103.69 -75.56 78.47
C LYS A 268 104.05 -75.11 79.89
N LYS A 269 103.48 -73.99 80.35
CA LYS A 269 103.69 -73.50 81.73
C LYS A 269 103.18 -74.48 82.78
N TRP A 270 102.10 -75.20 82.49
CA TRP A 270 101.60 -76.26 83.34
C TRP A 270 102.57 -77.44 83.41
N ASP A 271 103.04 -77.93 82.25
CA ASP A 271 104.00 -79.03 82.17
C ASP A 271 105.31 -78.75 82.93
N GLU A 272 105.78 -77.50 82.90
CA GLU A 272 106.97 -77.07 83.65
C GLU A 272 106.72 -76.97 85.16
N LYS A 273 105.49 -76.66 85.59
CA LYS A 273 105.16 -76.36 86.99
C LYS A 273 104.64 -77.56 87.77
N ILE A 274 103.93 -78.48 87.12
CA ILE A 274 103.35 -79.64 87.77
C ILE A 274 104.45 -80.67 88.08
N ASN A 275 104.49 -81.16 89.31
CA ASN A 275 105.35 -82.30 89.64
C ASN A 275 104.58 -83.59 89.36
N TYR A 276 104.84 -84.20 88.20
CA TYR A 276 104.19 -85.45 87.81
C TYR A 276 104.46 -86.62 88.77
N TRP A 277 105.48 -86.56 89.63
CA TRP A 277 105.72 -87.61 90.62
C TRP A 277 104.71 -87.59 91.78
N ASP A 278 104.06 -86.45 92.05
CA ASP A 278 103.08 -86.30 93.15
C ASP A 278 101.82 -87.16 92.94
N GLN A 279 101.55 -87.60 91.70
CA GLN A 279 100.45 -88.51 91.38
C GLN A 279 100.61 -89.91 92.01
N PHE A 280 101.85 -90.30 92.34
CA PHE A 280 102.20 -91.58 92.96
C PHE A 280 102.54 -91.45 94.46
N SER A 281 102.34 -90.27 95.04
CA SER A 281 102.61 -90.01 96.45
C SER A 281 101.77 -90.92 97.36
N THR A 282 102.36 -91.38 98.45
CA THR A 282 101.67 -92.16 99.49
C THR A 282 101.04 -91.27 100.57
N GLU A 283 101.30 -89.96 100.52
CA GLU A 283 100.69 -88.96 101.41
C GLU A 283 99.35 -88.47 100.83
N GLU A 284 98.27 -88.62 101.60
CA GLU A 284 96.90 -88.33 101.14
C GLU A 284 96.67 -86.85 100.80
N GLU A 285 97.28 -85.92 101.56
CA GLU A 285 97.15 -84.48 101.33
C GLU A 285 97.82 -84.03 100.02
N THR A 286 98.99 -84.57 99.70
CA THR A 286 99.73 -84.21 98.46
C THR A 286 99.05 -84.78 97.23
N LEU A 287 98.55 -86.02 97.30
CA LEU A 287 97.75 -86.62 96.23
C LEU A 287 96.43 -85.86 95.98
N LYS A 288 95.77 -85.39 97.05
CA LYS A 288 94.55 -84.58 96.95
C LYS A 288 94.83 -83.22 96.31
N ALA A 289 95.88 -82.52 96.75
CA ALA A 289 96.30 -81.24 96.16
C ALA A 289 96.68 -81.39 94.68
N TYR A 290 97.39 -82.46 94.30
CA TYR A 290 97.68 -82.78 92.91
C TYR A 290 96.41 -82.96 92.07
N LYS A 291 95.46 -83.78 92.56
CA LYS A 291 94.18 -84.02 91.86
C LYS A 291 93.36 -82.74 91.70
N GLU A 292 93.30 -81.89 92.72
CA GLU A 292 92.60 -80.60 92.66
C GLU A 292 93.26 -79.64 91.65
N GLN A 293 94.59 -79.58 91.61
CA GLN A 293 95.33 -78.76 90.63
C GLN A 293 95.12 -79.26 89.20
N VAL A 294 95.17 -80.57 88.97
CA VAL A 294 94.88 -81.19 87.66
C VAL A 294 93.45 -80.90 87.24
N GLN A 295 92.46 -81.11 88.12
CA GLN A 295 91.05 -80.86 87.83
C GLN A 295 90.78 -79.37 87.52
N GLN A 296 91.40 -78.46 88.27
CA GLN A 296 91.28 -77.02 88.02
C GLN A 296 91.84 -76.67 86.64
N ARG A 297 93.03 -77.17 86.28
CA ARG A 297 93.63 -76.92 84.97
C ARG A 297 92.88 -77.59 83.82
N GLU A 298 92.40 -78.80 84.00
CA GLU A 298 91.52 -79.46 83.02
C GLU A 298 90.26 -78.63 82.78
N SER A 299 89.68 -78.01 83.82
CA SER A 299 88.53 -77.11 83.66
C SER A 299 88.87 -75.81 82.91
N GLU A 300 90.07 -75.27 83.13
CA GLU A 300 90.57 -74.09 82.41
C GLU A 300 90.87 -74.42 80.94
N PHE A 301 91.57 -75.53 80.65
CA PHE A 301 91.80 -76.00 79.28
C PHE A 301 90.50 -76.35 78.57
N LYS A 302 89.52 -76.94 79.27
CA LYS A 302 88.20 -77.20 78.71
C LYS A 302 87.49 -75.90 78.32
N THR A 303 87.63 -74.85 79.13
CA THR A 303 87.06 -73.52 78.85
C THR A 303 87.76 -72.86 77.66
N ALA A 304 89.09 -72.88 77.61
CA ALA A 304 89.87 -72.35 76.48
C ALA A 304 89.61 -73.13 75.18
N ASN A 305 89.52 -74.46 75.22
CA ASN A 305 89.14 -75.27 74.06
C ASN A 305 87.71 -74.99 73.58
N ARG A 306 86.79 -74.67 74.50
CA ARG A 306 85.44 -74.25 74.14
C ARG A 306 85.46 -72.90 73.42
N GLU A 307 86.24 -71.93 73.91
CA GLU A 307 86.42 -70.63 73.25
C GLU A 307 87.04 -70.78 71.84
N ILE A 308 88.09 -71.59 71.69
CA ILE A 308 88.67 -71.93 70.38
C ILE A 308 87.61 -72.55 69.47
N SER A 309 86.84 -73.52 69.96
CA SER A 309 85.77 -74.16 69.18
C SER A 309 84.68 -73.17 68.75
N ASP A 310 84.29 -72.24 69.62
CA ASP A 310 83.28 -71.23 69.33
C ASP A 310 83.81 -70.17 68.32
N LEU A 311 85.10 -69.81 68.40
CA LEU A 311 85.78 -68.98 67.39
C LEU A 311 85.94 -69.70 66.04
N GLU A 312 86.28 -70.99 66.04
CA GLU A 312 86.35 -71.81 64.82
C GLU A 312 84.99 -71.94 64.14
N LYS A 313 83.92 -72.16 64.91
CA LYS A 313 82.55 -72.16 64.39
C LYS A 313 82.17 -70.81 63.79
N SER A 314 82.49 -69.71 64.48
CA SER A 314 82.19 -68.35 64.00
C SER A 314 82.96 -68.05 62.70
N LEU A 315 84.22 -68.43 62.63
CA LEU A 315 85.05 -68.27 61.42
C LEU A 315 84.54 -69.13 60.27
N ASN A 316 84.19 -70.39 60.52
CA ASN A 316 83.62 -71.27 59.50
C ASN A 316 82.28 -70.72 58.99
N ALA A 317 81.44 -70.15 59.86
CA ALA A 317 80.19 -69.52 59.46
C ALA A 317 80.40 -68.28 58.55
N TYR A 318 81.51 -67.55 58.71
CA TYR A 318 81.89 -66.50 57.76
C TYR A 318 82.42 -67.08 56.44
N LYS A 319 83.29 -68.10 56.50
CA LYS A 319 83.91 -68.72 55.32
C LYS A 319 82.93 -69.50 54.44
N GLU A 320 81.94 -70.15 55.02
CA GLU A 320 80.89 -70.88 54.28
C GLU A 320 80.06 -69.93 53.39
N LYS A 321 79.80 -68.70 53.86
CA LYS A 321 79.13 -67.66 53.07
C LYS A 321 79.97 -67.17 51.90
N ASP A 322 81.29 -67.13 52.09
CA ASP A 322 82.27 -66.76 51.09
C ASP A 322 82.50 -67.87 50.05
N GLU A 323 82.37 -69.14 50.43
CA GLU A 323 82.68 -70.29 49.57
C GLU A 323 81.84 -70.30 48.29
N ALA A 324 80.52 -70.13 48.41
CA ALA A 324 79.61 -70.15 47.26
C ALA A 324 79.90 -69.00 46.27
N ILE A 325 80.07 -67.78 46.77
CA ILE A 325 80.30 -66.60 45.93
C ILE A 325 81.72 -66.59 45.35
N ASN A 326 82.73 -67.00 46.12
CA ASN A 326 84.11 -67.08 45.65
C ASN A 326 84.30 -68.17 44.60
N LYS A 327 83.61 -69.31 44.77
CA LYS A 327 83.57 -70.36 43.75
C LYS A 327 82.92 -69.82 42.47
N ALA A 328 81.79 -69.11 42.56
CA ALA A 328 81.15 -68.51 41.39
C ALA A 328 82.04 -67.49 40.67
N PHE A 329 82.79 -66.66 41.40
CA PHE A 329 83.80 -65.77 40.81
C PHE A 329 84.94 -66.55 40.14
N ALA A 330 85.46 -67.60 40.78
CA ALA A 330 86.56 -68.39 40.24
C ALA A 330 86.15 -69.13 38.95
N ASP A 331 84.98 -69.76 38.95
CA ASP A 331 84.41 -70.46 37.79
C ASP A 331 84.17 -69.47 36.64
N TYR A 332 83.58 -68.30 36.94
CA TYR A 332 83.34 -67.26 35.94
C TYR A 332 84.65 -66.71 35.35
N ARG A 333 85.63 -66.40 36.20
CA ARG A 333 86.96 -65.93 35.77
C ARG A 333 87.64 -66.94 34.85
N LEU A 334 87.61 -68.22 35.22
CA LEU A 334 88.22 -69.30 34.45
C LEU A 334 87.56 -69.44 33.07
N ASP A 335 86.23 -69.41 33.01
CA ASP A 335 85.49 -69.51 31.75
C ASP A 335 85.71 -68.29 30.84
N VAL A 336 85.75 -67.08 31.40
CA VAL A 336 86.06 -65.85 30.65
C VAL A 336 87.46 -65.92 30.05
N ALA A 337 88.45 -66.36 30.85
CA ALA A 337 89.84 -66.47 30.43
C ALA A 337 90.07 -67.57 29.36
N THR A 338 89.27 -68.65 29.39
CA THR A 338 89.49 -69.83 28.54
C THR A 338 88.69 -69.80 27.25
N TYR A 339 87.40 -69.45 27.29
CA TYR A 339 86.48 -69.69 26.17
C TYR A 339 85.95 -68.43 25.47
N SER A 340 86.09 -67.24 26.07
CA SER A 340 85.69 -65.88 25.61
C SER A 340 84.23 -65.69 25.11
N GLN A 341 83.61 -66.68 24.47
CA GLN A 341 82.28 -66.66 23.86
C GLN A 341 81.25 -67.55 24.56
N ASN A 342 81.66 -68.60 25.29
CA ASN A 342 80.73 -69.61 25.84
C ASN A 342 80.66 -69.62 27.38
N VAL A 343 80.51 -68.42 27.97
CA VAL A 343 80.59 -68.16 29.43
C VAL A 343 79.21 -68.12 30.10
N LYS A 344 78.16 -68.59 29.42
CA LYS A 344 76.77 -68.34 29.83
C LYS A 344 76.41 -68.99 31.17
N SER A 345 76.85 -70.23 31.41
CA SER A 345 76.50 -70.98 32.61
C SER A 345 77.12 -70.38 33.88
N SER A 346 78.41 -70.06 33.87
CA SER A 346 79.09 -69.46 35.03
C SER A 346 78.69 -68.01 35.26
N TYR A 347 78.42 -67.25 34.18
CA TYR A 347 77.81 -65.92 34.27
C TYR A 347 76.44 -65.97 34.96
N GLU A 348 75.56 -66.87 34.55
CA GLU A 348 74.21 -67.00 35.12
C GLU A 348 74.26 -67.35 36.61
N VAL A 349 75.16 -68.24 37.03
CA VAL A 349 75.33 -68.60 38.45
C VAL A 349 75.80 -67.39 39.28
N LEU A 350 76.85 -66.68 38.83
CA LEU A 350 77.34 -65.48 39.52
C LEU A 350 76.29 -64.36 39.53
N TYR A 351 75.61 -64.15 38.40
CA TYR A 351 74.53 -63.18 38.25
C TYR A 351 73.41 -63.45 39.24
N GLN A 352 72.89 -64.67 39.33
CA GLN A 352 71.78 -65.00 40.23
C GLN A 352 72.17 -64.86 41.70
N LEU A 353 73.37 -65.29 42.10
CA LEU A 353 73.83 -65.16 43.49
C LEU A 353 73.87 -63.71 43.97
N ILE A 354 74.30 -62.79 43.11
CA ILE A 354 74.35 -61.35 43.43
C ILE A 354 72.96 -60.72 43.26
N TYR A 355 72.20 -61.12 42.23
CA TYR A 355 70.85 -60.65 41.95
C TYR A 355 69.87 -60.96 43.08
N ASP A 356 69.95 -62.14 43.70
CA ASP A 356 69.11 -62.51 44.85
C ASP A 356 69.38 -61.68 46.11
N LYS A 357 70.54 -61.00 46.18
CA LYS A 357 70.93 -60.15 47.32
C LYS A 357 70.62 -58.68 47.11
N LEU A 358 70.40 -58.25 45.86
CA LEU A 358 69.92 -56.90 45.56
C LEU A 358 68.67 -56.62 46.38
N THR A 359 68.69 -55.50 47.10
CA THR A 359 67.52 -54.97 47.81
C THR A 359 66.52 -54.43 46.80
N TYR A 360 65.84 -55.34 46.12
CA TYR A 360 64.94 -55.08 45.02
C TYR A 360 63.50 -55.32 45.48
N ASP A 361 62.74 -54.25 45.70
CA ASP A 361 61.30 -54.38 45.95
C ASP A 361 60.58 -54.55 44.60
N LYS A 362 60.43 -55.81 44.17
CA LYS A 362 59.72 -56.17 42.93
C LYS A 362 58.34 -55.52 42.84
N LYS A 363 57.67 -55.29 43.99
CA LYS A 363 56.37 -54.64 44.06
C LYS A 363 56.47 -53.14 43.74
N GLN A 364 57.55 -52.47 44.15
CA GLN A 364 57.80 -51.07 43.79
C GLN A 364 58.07 -50.89 42.31
N LEU A 365 58.86 -51.78 41.69
CA LEU A 365 59.09 -51.72 40.24
C LEU A 365 57.82 -52.01 39.43
N GLU A 366 57.02 -52.99 39.84
CA GLU A 366 55.72 -53.24 39.22
C GLU A 366 54.80 -52.01 39.37
N THR A 367 54.81 -51.36 40.54
CA THR A 367 54.04 -50.12 40.75
C THR A 367 54.52 -48.97 39.88
N ALA A 368 55.84 -48.76 39.76
CA ALA A 368 56.44 -47.72 38.93
C ALA A 368 56.17 -47.94 37.44
N SER A 369 56.23 -49.20 36.96
CA SER A 369 55.89 -49.53 35.58
C SER A 369 54.39 -49.33 35.29
N ILE A 370 53.49 -49.70 36.20
CA ILE A 370 52.06 -49.42 36.08
C ILE A 370 51.79 -47.90 36.05
N LYS A 371 52.47 -47.12 36.89
CA LYS A 371 52.38 -45.64 36.88
C LYS A 371 52.78 -45.08 35.52
N LEU A 372 53.87 -45.56 34.93
CA LEU A 372 54.32 -45.13 33.60
C LEU A 372 53.29 -45.45 32.52
N VAL A 373 52.73 -46.66 32.52
CA VAL A 373 51.68 -47.06 31.57
C VAL A 373 50.46 -46.15 31.70
N ARG A 374 50.00 -45.88 32.92
CA ARG A 374 48.87 -44.97 33.18
C ARG A 374 49.17 -43.54 32.72
N ALA A 375 50.36 -43.02 33.01
CA ALA A 375 50.75 -41.67 32.57
C ALA A 375 50.78 -41.56 31.02
N LYS A 376 51.20 -42.62 30.31
CA LYS A 376 51.14 -42.67 28.84
C LYS A 376 49.71 -42.74 28.32
N GLU A 377 48.86 -43.55 28.95
CA GLU A 377 47.43 -43.62 28.64
C GLU A 377 46.71 -42.27 28.88
N ASP A 378 47.10 -41.53 29.93
CA ASP A 378 46.57 -40.21 30.24
C ASP A 378 46.89 -39.18 29.14
N ILE A 379 48.06 -39.27 28.48
CA ILE A 379 48.38 -38.45 27.30
C ILE A 379 47.39 -38.76 26.18
N GLU A 380 47.17 -40.04 25.86
CA GLU A 380 46.24 -40.44 24.79
C GLU A 380 44.82 -39.97 25.09
N ASN A 381 44.35 -40.15 26.32
CA ASN A 381 43.05 -39.68 26.78
C ASN A 381 42.93 -38.15 26.68
N THR A 382 43.96 -37.42 27.09
CA THR A 382 44.03 -35.95 26.97
C THR A 382 43.93 -35.52 25.51
N VAL A 383 44.66 -36.17 24.60
CA VAL A 383 44.58 -35.88 23.15
C VAL A 383 43.16 -36.09 22.63
N VAL A 384 42.51 -37.21 22.99
CA VAL A 384 41.14 -37.51 22.56
C VAL A 384 40.14 -36.48 23.08
N GLU A 385 40.23 -36.12 24.35
CA GLU A 385 39.34 -35.13 24.97
C GLU A 385 39.45 -33.76 24.28
N TRP A 386 40.67 -33.25 24.14
CA TRP A 386 40.90 -31.95 23.52
C TRP A 386 40.58 -31.94 22.02
N ASN A 387 40.82 -33.04 21.29
CA ASN A 387 40.40 -33.16 19.90
C ASN A 387 38.87 -33.06 19.77
N LYS A 388 38.09 -33.74 20.64
CA LYS A 388 36.63 -33.62 20.65
C LYS A 388 36.18 -32.18 20.93
N LYS A 389 36.82 -31.50 21.89
CA LYS A 389 36.53 -30.09 22.21
C LYS A 389 36.82 -29.17 21.03
N SER A 390 38.00 -29.29 20.41
CA SER A 390 38.39 -28.52 19.22
C SER A 390 37.48 -28.78 18.03
N GLU A 391 37.06 -30.03 17.80
CA GLU A 391 36.16 -30.36 16.70
C GLU A 391 34.76 -29.76 16.88
N LYS A 392 34.24 -29.74 18.12
CA LYS A 392 32.96 -29.09 18.44
C LYS A 392 33.01 -27.58 18.15
N ILE A 393 34.07 -26.91 18.56
CA ILE A 393 34.30 -25.48 18.28
C ILE A 393 34.39 -25.26 16.77
N LYS A 394 35.21 -26.05 16.07
CA LYS A 394 35.39 -25.96 14.61
C LYS A 394 34.09 -26.17 13.84
N ARG A 395 33.24 -27.15 14.24
CA ARG A 395 31.94 -27.38 13.61
C ARG A 395 31.01 -26.18 13.76
N LYS A 396 30.90 -25.60 14.96
CA LYS A 396 30.11 -24.39 15.21
C LYS A 396 30.62 -23.21 14.37
N LYS A 397 31.94 -22.98 14.41
CA LYS A 397 32.60 -21.91 13.67
C LYS A 397 32.36 -22.03 12.16
N ASN A 398 32.54 -23.23 11.59
CA ASN A 398 32.33 -23.46 10.16
C ASN A 398 30.86 -23.25 9.76
N ARG A 399 29.91 -23.73 10.58
CA ARG A 399 28.49 -23.48 10.35
C ARG A 399 28.19 -21.98 10.31
N LEU A 400 28.69 -21.25 11.30
CA LEU A 400 28.47 -19.81 11.40
C LEU A 400 29.17 -19.03 10.27
N ALA A 401 30.35 -19.47 9.83
CA ALA A 401 31.03 -18.91 8.66
C ALA A 401 30.20 -19.06 7.37
N VAL A 402 29.59 -20.24 7.17
CA VAL A 402 28.68 -20.48 6.03
C VAL A 402 27.46 -19.57 6.13
N GLU A 403 26.83 -19.48 7.30
CA GLU A 403 25.67 -18.60 7.51
C GLU A 403 26.02 -17.11 7.25
N LEU A 404 27.18 -16.63 7.69
CA LEU A 404 27.67 -15.27 7.41
C LEU A 404 27.93 -15.05 5.92
N GLN A 405 28.56 -16.02 5.24
CA GLN A 405 28.79 -15.94 3.80
C GLN A 405 27.47 -15.94 3.01
N GLU A 406 26.47 -16.69 3.44
CA GLU A 406 25.14 -16.69 2.84
C GLU A 406 24.41 -15.35 3.05
N ILE A 407 24.61 -14.70 4.21
CA ILE A 407 24.07 -13.36 4.48
C ILE A 407 24.68 -12.34 3.52
N GLU A 408 26.00 -12.38 3.33
CA GLU A 408 26.71 -11.48 2.40
C GLU A 408 26.36 -11.73 0.94
N ALA A 409 26.14 -13.00 0.57
CA ALA A 409 25.70 -13.38 -0.77
C ALA A 409 24.19 -13.13 -1.00
N GLY A 410 23.43 -12.69 0.01
CA GLY A 410 21.99 -12.48 -0.07
C GLY A 410 21.17 -13.76 -0.22
N LYS A 411 21.73 -14.92 0.12
CA LYS A 411 21.10 -16.25 -0.01
C LYS A 411 20.60 -16.82 1.31
N TYR A 412 20.93 -16.18 2.43
CA TYR A 412 20.52 -16.63 3.75
C TYR A 412 19.00 -16.52 3.94
N ASN A 413 18.40 -17.57 4.51
CA ASN A 413 16.98 -17.57 4.84
C ASN A 413 16.72 -16.87 6.18
N PHE A 414 16.13 -15.68 6.12
CA PHE A 414 15.77 -14.87 7.28
C PHE A 414 14.35 -15.12 7.83
N GLU A 415 13.61 -16.09 7.29
CA GLU A 415 12.18 -16.29 7.58
C GLU A 415 11.88 -16.44 9.09
N THR A 416 12.72 -17.17 9.82
CA THR A 416 12.57 -17.33 11.27
C THR A 416 13.00 -16.08 12.03
N ASP A 417 14.04 -15.40 11.55
CA ASP A 417 14.69 -14.27 12.23
C ASP A 417 13.90 -12.97 12.10
N LEU A 418 13.11 -12.84 11.02
CA LEU A 418 12.34 -11.64 10.65
C LEU A 418 10.82 -11.85 10.66
N LYS A 419 10.34 -12.93 11.28
CA LYS A 419 8.92 -13.29 11.28
C LYS A 419 8.01 -12.20 11.87
N GLU A 420 8.50 -11.45 12.85
CA GLU A 420 7.73 -10.38 13.50
C GLU A 420 7.73 -9.11 12.64
N GLU A 421 8.88 -8.74 12.10
CA GLU A 421 9.06 -7.55 11.25
C GLU A 421 8.34 -7.70 9.91
N THR A 422 8.35 -8.90 9.31
CA THR A 422 7.59 -9.19 8.09
C THR A 422 6.08 -9.07 8.31
N LYS A 423 5.57 -9.52 9.47
CA LYS A 423 4.17 -9.30 9.86
C LYS A 423 3.86 -7.82 10.07
N ALA A 424 4.75 -7.08 10.73
CA ALA A 424 4.58 -5.65 10.96
C ALA A 424 4.50 -4.87 9.64
N ILE A 425 5.37 -5.19 8.68
CA ILE A 425 5.33 -4.65 7.32
C ILE A 425 4.00 -5.00 6.64
N GLU A 426 3.58 -6.26 6.68
CA GLU A 426 2.31 -6.69 6.08
C GLU A 426 1.12 -5.92 6.67
N THR A 427 1.12 -5.69 7.99
CA THR A 427 0.07 -4.90 8.64
C THR A 427 0.11 -3.42 8.21
N ALA A 428 1.29 -2.82 8.08
CA ALA A 428 1.46 -1.44 7.64
C ALA A 428 1.03 -1.24 6.17
N TYR A 429 1.32 -2.22 5.30
CA TYR A 429 0.84 -2.18 3.92
C TYR A 429 -0.69 -2.28 3.84
N ARG A 430 -1.31 -3.12 4.67
CA ARG A 430 -2.78 -3.23 4.74
C ARG A 430 -3.44 -1.94 5.24
N THR A 431 -2.84 -1.25 6.21
CA THR A 431 -3.36 0.04 6.68
C THR A 431 -3.23 1.13 5.62
N LEU A 432 -2.10 1.17 4.91
CA LEU A 432 -1.90 2.08 3.77
C LEU A 432 -2.93 1.84 2.65
N GLU A 433 -3.14 0.57 2.29
CA GLU A 433 -4.11 0.21 1.25
C GLU A 433 -5.54 0.61 1.65
N ALA A 434 -5.91 0.39 2.92
CA ALA A 434 -7.20 0.82 3.46
C ALA A 434 -7.37 2.36 3.45
N ALA A 435 -6.34 3.12 3.85
CA ALA A 435 -6.37 4.58 3.84
C ALA A 435 -6.47 5.14 2.41
N ARG A 436 -5.73 4.57 1.45
CA ARG A 436 -5.81 4.95 0.03
C ARG A 436 -7.18 4.67 -0.56
N PHE A 437 -7.74 3.50 -0.26
CA PHE A 437 -9.08 3.16 -0.71
C PHE A 437 -10.15 4.13 -0.18
N GLN A 438 -10.04 4.55 1.09
CA GLN A 438 -10.94 5.56 1.65
C GLN A 438 -10.79 6.92 0.97
N LEU A 439 -9.54 7.35 0.69
CA LEU A 439 -9.29 8.59 -0.05
C LEU A 439 -9.89 8.54 -1.46
N ASP A 440 -9.74 7.42 -2.17
CA ASP A 440 -10.30 7.26 -3.52
C ASP A 440 -11.83 7.30 -3.50
N GLN A 441 -12.48 6.63 -2.55
CA GLN A 441 -13.94 6.73 -2.36
C GLN A 441 -14.38 8.17 -2.08
N LEU A 442 -13.63 8.90 -1.26
CA LEU A 442 -13.94 10.29 -0.95
C LEU A 442 -13.80 11.18 -2.20
N LYS A 443 -12.73 11.00 -2.98
CA LYS A 443 -12.51 11.73 -4.24
C LYS A 443 -13.60 11.46 -5.27
N GLU A 444 -13.98 10.20 -5.46
CA GLU A 444 -15.08 9.82 -6.35
C GLU A 444 -16.42 10.44 -5.87
N GLY A 445 -16.66 10.44 -4.56
CA GLY A 445 -17.81 11.12 -3.95
C GLY A 445 -17.79 12.65 -4.15
N ILE A 446 -16.63 13.28 -4.10
CA ILE A 446 -16.45 14.71 -4.37
C ILE A 446 -16.67 15.02 -5.86
N GLU A 447 -16.16 14.18 -6.76
CA GLU A 447 -16.26 14.36 -8.21
C GLU A 447 -17.70 14.17 -8.71
N THR A 448 -18.38 13.11 -8.27
CA THR A 448 -19.83 12.93 -8.51
C THR A 448 -20.67 14.06 -7.93
N SER A 449 -20.27 14.64 -6.79
CA SER A 449 -20.94 15.82 -6.23
C SER A 449 -20.73 17.07 -7.10
N LYS A 450 -19.53 17.27 -7.67
CA LYS A 450 -19.24 18.39 -8.60
C LYS A 450 -19.99 18.22 -9.91
N GLU A 451 -20.13 17.00 -10.42
CA GLU A 451 -20.85 16.72 -11.67
C GLU A 451 -22.37 17.01 -11.54
N ASN A 452 -22.94 16.80 -10.35
CA ASN A 452 -24.32 17.14 -10.04
C ASN A 452 -24.55 18.63 -9.74
N GLU A 453 -23.49 19.41 -9.51
CA GLU A 453 -23.54 20.82 -9.13
C GLU A 453 -24.17 21.69 -10.24
N TYR A 454 -23.91 21.37 -11.52
CA TYR A 454 -24.53 22.07 -12.66
C TYR A 454 -26.06 21.89 -12.71
N THR A 455 -26.53 20.67 -12.44
CA THR A 455 -27.97 20.34 -12.48
C THR A 455 -28.71 20.90 -11.27
N GLU A 456 -28.07 20.88 -10.09
CA GLU A 456 -28.61 21.51 -8.88
C GLU A 456 -28.59 23.04 -8.96
N GLU A 457 -27.53 23.65 -9.51
CA GLU A 457 -27.46 25.10 -9.71
C GLU A 457 -28.48 25.57 -10.75
N GLN A 458 -28.66 24.83 -11.85
CA GLN A 458 -29.72 25.13 -12.84
C GLN A 458 -31.12 24.98 -12.25
N SER A 459 -31.42 23.88 -11.55
CA SER A 459 -32.73 23.68 -10.93
C SER A 459 -33.04 24.72 -9.85
N ARG A 460 -32.06 25.08 -9.00
CA ARG A 460 -32.19 26.16 -8.02
C ARG A 460 -32.32 27.54 -8.68
N THR A 461 -31.63 27.78 -9.80
CA THR A 461 -31.76 29.02 -10.57
C THR A 461 -33.15 29.13 -11.19
N ILE A 462 -33.69 28.02 -11.72
CA ILE A 462 -35.05 27.94 -12.25
C ILE A 462 -36.08 28.14 -11.13
N GLU A 463 -35.91 27.47 -9.99
CA GLU A 463 -36.80 27.59 -8.84
C GLU A 463 -36.74 29.01 -8.25
N GLY A 464 -35.55 29.56 -8.08
CA GLY A 464 -35.35 30.97 -7.70
C GLY A 464 -35.99 31.94 -8.70
N SER A 465 -35.82 31.71 -9.99
CA SER A 465 -36.45 32.53 -11.04
C SER A 465 -37.98 32.46 -10.98
N SER A 466 -38.55 31.28 -10.71
CA SER A 466 -39.99 31.10 -10.56
C SER A 466 -40.56 31.86 -9.35
N VAL A 467 -39.92 31.73 -8.18
CA VAL A 467 -40.31 32.46 -6.96
C VAL A 467 -40.15 33.98 -7.17
N ASN A 468 -39.12 34.40 -7.90
CA ASN A 468 -38.92 35.82 -8.23
C ASN A 468 -40.01 36.36 -9.16
N LEU A 469 -40.47 35.58 -10.14
CA LEU A 469 -41.60 35.97 -11.00
C LEU A 469 -42.89 36.17 -10.19
N ASP A 470 -43.18 35.27 -9.25
CA ASP A 470 -44.34 35.40 -8.35
C ASP A 470 -44.25 36.66 -7.47
N ILE A 471 -43.06 37.00 -6.97
CA ILE A 471 -42.81 38.25 -6.23
C ILE A 471 -43.13 39.46 -7.11
N VAL A 472 -42.65 39.49 -8.35
CA VAL A 472 -42.87 40.60 -9.29
C VAL A 472 -44.37 40.77 -9.61
N GLU A 473 -45.07 39.68 -9.89
CA GLU A 473 -46.51 39.72 -10.18
C GLU A 473 -47.31 40.29 -8.99
N LYS A 474 -47.04 39.80 -7.77
CA LYS A 474 -47.72 40.29 -6.55
C LYS A 474 -47.36 41.74 -6.24
N GLN A 475 -46.14 42.18 -6.54
CA GLN A 475 -45.76 43.59 -6.41
C GLN A 475 -46.54 44.51 -7.38
N GLU A 476 -46.80 44.08 -8.62
CA GLU A 476 -47.62 44.83 -9.57
C GLU A 476 -49.11 44.89 -9.15
N GLU A 477 -49.68 43.80 -8.62
CA GLU A 477 -51.01 43.82 -7.99
C GLU A 477 -51.08 44.86 -6.86
N LEU A 478 -50.07 44.86 -5.99
CA LEU A 478 -49.97 45.75 -4.84
C LEU A 478 -49.79 47.22 -5.27
N LYS A 479 -49.07 47.48 -6.36
CA LYS A 479 -48.95 48.82 -6.96
C LYS A 479 -50.29 49.35 -7.46
N LYS A 480 -51.10 48.52 -8.14
CA LYS A 480 -52.47 48.87 -8.53
C LYS A 480 -53.35 49.18 -7.32
N LEU A 481 -53.23 48.39 -6.26
CA LEU A 481 -53.95 48.59 -5.00
C LEU A 481 -53.52 49.89 -4.28
N LYS A 482 -52.21 50.19 -4.22
CA LYS A 482 -51.68 51.45 -3.68
C LYS A 482 -52.23 52.67 -4.43
N ASN A 483 -52.21 52.63 -5.76
CA ASN A 483 -52.76 53.72 -6.59
C ASN A 483 -54.25 53.99 -6.30
N LEU A 484 -55.04 52.94 -6.01
CA LEU A 484 -56.45 53.09 -5.65
C LEU A 484 -56.63 53.70 -4.26
N ILE A 485 -55.79 53.30 -3.30
CA ILE A 485 -55.76 53.88 -1.95
C ILE A 485 -55.36 55.36 -1.99
N ASP A 486 -54.36 55.72 -2.80
CA ASP A 486 -53.87 57.10 -2.95
C ASP A 486 -54.96 58.02 -3.53
N LYS A 487 -55.80 57.49 -4.43
CA LYS A 487 -57.00 58.17 -4.96
C LYS A 487 -58.20 58.15 -3.99
N LYS A 488 -58.00 57.80 -2.72
CA LYS A 488 -59.03 57.67 -1.68
C LYS A 488 -60.17 56.73 -2.07
N GLY A 489 -59.89 55.73 -2.92
CA GLY A 489 -60.88 54.78 -3.43
C GLY A 489 -61.96 55.39 -4.31
N LYS A 490 -61.86 56.66 -4.73
CA LYS A 490 -62.92 57.35 -5.49
C LYS A 490 -62.85 56.99 -6.98
N VAL A 491 -63.99 56.65 -7.55
CA VAL A 491 -64.20 56.47 -8.99
C VAL A 491 -65.01 57.65 -9.51
N THR A 492 -64.46 58.35 -10.51
CA THR A 492 -65.03 59.55 -11.10
C THR A 492 -65.47 59.31 -12.53
N SER A 493 -66.40 60.14 -13.03
CA SER A 493 -66.86 60.10 -14.41
C SER A 493 -65.73 60.54 -15.37
N PRO A 494 -65.42 59.78 -16.43
CA PRO A 494 -64.43 60.19 -17.43
C PRO A 494 -64.96 61.20 -18.46
N VAL A 495 -66.28 61.40 -18.55
CA VAL A 495 -66.98 62.20 -19.58
C VAL A 495 -68.17 62.97 -18.98
N LYS A 496 -68.71 63.95 -19.70
CA LYS A 496 -69.98 64.60 -19.37
C LYS A 496 -71.13 63.79 -19.98
N GLY A 497 -72.22 63.58 -19.25
CA GLY A 497 -73.39 62.86 -19.77
C GLY A 497 -74.39 62.49 -18.67
N THR A 498 -75.48 61.83 -19.04
CA THR A 498 -76.52 61.37 -18.10
C THR A 498 -76.28 59.91 -17.74
N ILE A 499 -76.38 59.53 -16.47
CA ILE A 499 -76.18 58.15 -16.04
C ILE A 499 -77.34 57.29 -16.55
N SER A 500 -77.07 56.42 -17.51
CA SER A 500 -78.08 55.52 -18.09
C SER A 500 -78.31 54.29 -17.24
N LYS A 501 -77.28 53.79 -16.54
CA LYS A 501 -77.39 52.59 -15.70
C LYS A 501 -76.29 52.54 -14.65
N ILE A 502 -76.61 52.20 -13.40
CA ILE A 502 -75.61 52.02 -12.32
C ILE A 502 -75.94 50.80 -11.46
N GLU A 503 -75.22 49.69 -11.66
CA GLU A 503 -75.42 48.42 -10.96
C GLU A 503 -74.39 48.20 -9.83
N VAL A 504 -73.98 49.27 -9.15
CA VAL A 504 -73.11 49.18 -7.96
C VAL A 504 -73.90 49.52 -6.71
N ASN A 505 -73.85 48.64 -5.72
CA ASN A 505 -74.56 48.81 -4.45
C ASN A 505 -73.59 49.01 -3.29
N GLN A 506 -73.98 49.86 -2.34
CA GLN A 506 -73.20 50.09 -1.12
C GLN A 506 -73.01 48.79 -0.33
N GLY A 507 -71.78 48.50 0.10
CA GLY A 507 -71.44 47.36 0.95
C GLY A 507 -71.11 46.06 0.21
N VAL A 508 -71.33 45.99 -1.11
CA VAL A 508 -71.09 44.78 -1.92
C VAL A 508 -69.64 44.72 -2.40
N ILE A 509 -69.08 43.51 -2.49
CA ILE A 509 -67.80 43.22 -3.14
C ILE A 509 -68.09 42.96 -4.62
N LEU A 510 -67.45 43.70 -5.51
CA LEU A 510 -67.65 43.55 -6.94
C LEU A 510 -67.15 42.19 -7.43
N THR A 511 -68.02 41.45 -8.11
CA THR A 511 -67.74 40.11 -8.64
C THR A 511 -67.44 40.13 -10.14
N GLY A 512 -67.71 41.25 -10.82
CA GLY A 512 -67.43 41.47 -12.23
C GLY A 512 -68.66 41.45 -13.15
N GLY A 513 -69.86 41.31 -12.59
CA GLY A 513 -71.13 41.41 -13.32
C GLY A 513 -71.74 42.80 -13.33
N GLU A 514 -71.29 43.67 -12.42
CA GLU A 514 -71.81 45.02 -12.20
C GLU A 514 -71.37 45.97 -13.34
N LYS A 515 -72.28 46.84 -13.81
CA LYS A 515 -72.00 47.82 -14.87
C LYS A 515 -72.39 49.24 -14.47
N VAL A 516 -71.58 50.21 -14.88
CA VAL A 516 -71.89 51.65 -14.78
C VAL A 516 -71.77 52.27 -16.17
N VAL A 517 -72.85 52.91 -16.63
CA VAL A 517 -73.02 53.41 -18.00
C VAL A 517 -73.49 54.87 -17.98
N ILE A 518 -72.83 55.72 -18.77
CA ILE A 518 -73.14 57.15 -18.93
C ILE A 518 -73.49 57.42 -20.40
N ALA A 519 -74.69 57.91 -20.68
CA ALA A 519 -75.10 58.36 -22.01
C ALA A 519 -74.55 59.79 -22.28
N THR A 520 -73.75 59.98 -23.33
CA THR A 520 -73.09 61.27 -23.61
C THR A 520 -73.89 62.20 -24.53
N GLY A 521 -74.99 61.73 -25.13
CA GLY A 521 -75.81 62.51 -26.07
C GLY A 521 -75.17 62.75 -27.45
N GLU A 522 -73.97 62.21 -27.68
CA GLU A 522 -73.22 62.35 -28.94
C GLU A 522 -73.63 61.26 -29.96
N TYR A 523 -73.19 61.41 -31.21
CA TYR A 523 -73.42 60.42 -32.27
C TYR A 523 -72.41 59.26 -32.18
N GLU A 524 -72.87 58.02 -32.31
CA GLU A 524 -72.03 56.82 -32.44
C GLU A 524 -72.11 56.23 -33.86
N LEU A 525 -70.97 55.80 -34.40
CA LEU A 525 -70.92 54.99 -35.62
C LEU A 525 -71.03 53.52 -35.24
N LEU A 526 -72.14 52.87 -35.59
CA LEU A 526 -72.33 51.42 -35.43
C LEU A 526 -71.79 50.68 -36.65
N MET A 527 -70.77 49.87 -36.43
CA MET A 527 -70.10 49.07 -37.47
C MET A 527 -70.25 47.59 -37.15
N ASN A 528 -70.28 46.77 -38.20
CA ASN A 528 -70.32 45.31 -38.07
C ASN A 528 -69.09 44.73 -38.78
N ALA A 529 -68.34 43.88 -38.09
CA ALA A 529 -67.23 43.12 -38.68
C ALA A 529 -67.42 41.62 -38.40
N GLY A 530 -66.85 40.76 -39.24
CA GLY A 530 -66.89 39.32 -39.01
C GLY A 530 -66.15 38.92 -37.73
N LYS A 531 -66.55 37.79 -37.12
CA LYS A 531 -65.90 37.23 -35.92
C LYS A 531 -64.39 36.96 -36.10
N GLU A 532 -63.92 36.72 -37.32
CA GLU A 532 -62.51 36.49 -37.62
C GLU A 532 -61.70 37.80 -37.58
N ASP A 533 -62.29 38.89 -38.08
CA ASP A 533 -61.68 40.22 -38.13
C ASP A 533 -61.65 40.87 -36.75
N ILE A 534 -62.72 40.71 -35.96
CA ILE A 534 -62.84 41.35 -34.63
C ILE A 534 -61.74 40.92 -33.65
N LYS A 535 -61.11 39.74 -33.85
CA LYS A 535 -60.03 39.23 -32.97
C LYS A 535 -58.87 40.22 -32.85
N TYR A 536 -58.71 41.08 -33.86
CA TYR A 536 -57.66 42.08 -33.92
C TYR A 536 -58.10 43.45 -33.38
N PHE A 537 -59.37 43.66 -33.06
CA PHE A 537 -59.89 44.94 -32.61
C PHE A 537 -59.75 45.04 -31.08
N LYS A 538 -59.23 46.16 -30.58
CA LYS A 538 -59.24 46.51 -29.16
C LYS A 538 -59.95 47.84 -28.97
N SER A 539 -60.67 47.98 -27.85
CA SER A 539 -61.18 49.29 -27.43
C SER A 539 -60.00 50.28 -27.35
N GLY A 540 -60.13 51.41 -28.04
CA GLY A 540 -59.07 52.42 -28.23
C GLY A 540 -58.31 52.34 -29.56
N ASP A 541 -58.47 51.30 -30.38
CA ASP A 541 -57.83 51.24 -31.71
C ASP A 541 -58.40 52.35 -32.62
N LYS A 542 -57.53 52.96 -33.45
CA LYS A 542 -57.89 54.07 -34.34
C LYS A 542 -58.40 53.57 -35.68
N LEU A 543 -59.57 54.04 -36.09
CA LEU A 543 -60.23 53.76 -37.36
C LEU A 543 -60.24 55.01 -38.23
N THR A 544 -60.00 54.86 -39.53
CA THR A 544 -60.20 55.94 -40.51
C THR A 544 -61.57 55.78 -41.16
N VAL A 545 -62.44 56.76 -40.98
CA VAL A 545 -63.80 56.80 -41.52
C VAL A 545 -63.85 57.80 -42.68
N LYS A 546 -64.35 57.37 -43.83
CA LYS A 546 -64.48 58.20 -45.04
C LYS A 546 -65.92 58.62 -45.28
N GLY A 547 -66.13 59.93 -45.43
CA GLY A 547 -67.40 60.54 -45.82
C GLY A 547 -67.68 60.47 -47.32
N ALA A 548 -68.90 60.84 -47.75
CA ALA A 548 -69.32 60.79 -49.15
C ALA A 548 -68.58 61.77 -50.09
N ASP A 549 -67.92 62.81 -49.54
CA ASP A 549 -67.02 63.71 -50.27
C ASP A 549 -65.56 63.27 -50.05
N LYS A 550 -64.82 63.05 -51.14
CA LYS A 550 -63.47 62.45 -51.18
C LYS A 550 -62.34 63.23 -50.47
N ASP A 551 -62.64 64.31 -49.75
CA ASP A 551 -61.64 65.24 -49.17
C ASP A 551 -61.69 65.39 -47.63
N ASN A 552 -62.41 64.54 -46.89
CA ASN A 552 -62.42 64.56 -45.42
C ASN A 552 -62.37 63.15 -44.81
N ASP A 553 -61.16 62.62 -44.58
CA ASP A 553 -60.93 61.40 -43.80
C ASP A 553 -60.90 61.74 -42.30
N LEU A 554 -61.72 61.06 -41.49
CA LEU A 554 -61.81 61.28 -40.05
C LEU A 554 -61.19 60.11 -39.28
N THR A 555 -60.38 60.39 -38.25
CA THR A 555 -59.84 59.33 -37.37
C THR A 555 -60.61 59.27 -36.06
N VAL A 556 -61.24 58.12 -35.76
CA VAL A 556 -62.01 57.89 -34.53
C VAL A 556 -61.49 56.65 -33.79
N ALA A 557 -61.65 56.60 -32.47
CA ALA A 557 -61.23 55.45 -31.65
C ALA A 557 -62.41 54.53 -31.36
N ILE A 558 -62.18 53.21 -31.39
CA ILE A 558 -63.19 52.22 -30.99
C ILE A 558 -63.52 52.42 -29.52
N GLU A 559 -64.80 52.53 -29.21
CA GLU A 559 -65.27 52.67 -27.85
C GLU A 559 -65.69 51.32 -27.27
N THR A 560 -66.61 50.64 -27.95
CA THR A 560 -67.18 49.38 -27.48
C THR A 560 -67.14 48.33 -28.58
N ILE A 561 -66.76 47.11 -28.22
CA ILE A 561 -66.85 45.93 -29.07
C ILE A 561 -67.89 45.01 -28.43
N GLY A 562 -68.97 44.73 -29.16
CA GLY A 562 -70.05 43.86 -28.71
C GLY A 562 -69.69 42.38 -28.77
N LEU A 563 -70.61 41.54 -28.29
CA LEU A 563 -70.52 40.09 -28.45
C LEU A 563 -70.96 39.68 -29.87
N PRO A 564 -70.44 38.58 -30.42
CA PRO A 564 -70.87 38.05 -31.73
C PRO A 564 -72.36 37.70 -31.70
N GLY A 565 -73.11 38.20 -32.69
CA GLY A 565 -74.50 37.83 -32.92
C GLY A 565 -74.64 36.43 -33.51
N GLU A 566 -75.88 35.91 -33.54
CA GLU A 566 -76.21 34.63 -34.18
C GLU A 566 -75.87 34.61 -35.70
N ASP A 567 -75.74 35.79 -36.30
CA ASP A 567 -75.34 36.03 -37.69
C ASP A 567 -73.81 35.96 -37.92
N GLY A 568 -73.02 35.69 -36.87
CA GLY A 568 -71.55 35.64 -36.95
C GLY A 568 -70.87 37.00 -37.13
N MET A 569 -71.63 38.09 -37.10
CA MET A 569 -71.11 39.46 -37.12
C MET A 569 -71.02 40.01 -35.70
N VAL A 570 -70.00 40.82 -35.46
CA VAL A 570 -69.77 41.50 -34.19
C VAL A 570 -69.99 42.99 -34.40
N LYS A 571 -70.95 43.53 -33.65
CA LYS A 571 -71.26 44.97 -33.66
C LYS A 571 -70.24 45.69 -32.79
N PHE A 572 -69.62 46.75 -33.29
CA PHE A 572 -68.72 47.62 -32.53
C PHE A 572 -69.06 49.08 -32.83
N SER A 573 -68.80 49.96 -31.86
CA SER A 573 -69.12 51.38 -31.95
C SER A 573 -67.89 52.26 -31.74
N ALA A 574 -67.89 53.41 -32.41
CA ALA A 574 -66.93 54.49 -32.22
C ALA A 574 -67.68 55.81 -32.09
N LEU A 575 -67.26 56.65 -31.15
CA LEU A 575 -67.82 58.00 -30.97
C LEU A 575 -67.43 58.90 -32.15
N LEU A 576 -68.40 59.59 -32.73
CA LEU A 576 -68.15 60.59 -33.77
C LEU A 576 -68.04 61.99 -33.13
N PRO A 577 -67.03 62.80 -33.49
CA PRO A 577 -66.91 64.19 -33.04
C PRO A 577 -68.03 65.06 -33.64
N GLU A 578 -68.31 66.21 -33.03
CA GLU A 578 -69.33 67.16 -33.51
C GLU A 578 -69.12 67.53 -35.00
N GLY A 579 -70.13 67.30 -35.82
CA GLY A 579 -70.08 67.53 -37.26
C GLY A 579 -71.46 67.44 -37.92
N LYS A 580 -71.54 67.68 -39.24
CA LYS A 580 -72.79 67.59 -40.04
C LYS A 580 -73.24 66.15 -40.28
N PHE A 581 -73.20 65.30 -39.26
CA PHE A 581 -73.67 63.91 -39.35
C PHE A 581 -75.18 63.87 -39.11
N LYS A 582 -75.88 63.01 -39.85
CA LYS A 582 -77.31 62.74 -39.66
C LYS A 582 -77.49 61.28 -39.25
N ALA A 583 -78.38 61.03 -38.29
CA ALA A 583 -78.77 59.67 -37.93
C ALA A 583 -79.23 58.89 -39.18
N GLY A 584 -78.75 57.66 -39.34
CA GLY A 584 -79.01 56.81 -40.50
C GLY A 584 -78.01 56.94 -41.66
N MET A 585 -77.05 57.87 -41.61
CA MET A 585 -75.99 57.97 -42.62
C MET A 585 -75.09 56.73 -42.61
N SER A 586 -74.75 56.21 -43.79
CA SER A 586 -73.78 55.10 -43.94
C SER A 586 -72.41 55.66 -44.27
N LEU A 587 -71.40 55.34 -43.46
CA LEU A 587 -69.99 55.73 -43.64
C LEU A 587 -69.13 54.49 -43.86
N SER A 588 -68.10 54.60 -44.68
CA SER A 588 -67.12 53.51 -44.84
C SER A 588 -65.95 53.69 -43.87
N TYR A 589 -65.42 52.60 -43.33
CA TYR A 589 -64.24 52.61 -42.47
C TYR A 589 -63.16 51.70 -43.01
N GLN A 590 -61.91 52.03 -42.69
CA GLN A 590 -60.73 51.27 -43.05
C GLN A 590 -59.77 51.21 -41.85
N MET A 591 -59.25 50.01 -41.58
CA MET A 591 -58.26 49.76 -40.54
C MET A 591 -57.12 48.93 -41.12
N LYS A 592 -55.89 49.34 -40.85
CA LYS A 592 -54.68 48.56 -41.18
C LYS A 592 -54.04 48.06 -39.89
N LYS A 593 -53.76 46.77 -39.83
CA LYS A 593 -53.12 46.16 -38.66
C LYS A 593 -52.13 45.10 -39.08
N ASP A 594 -50.92 45.24 -38.56
CA ASP A 594 -49.86 44.26 -38.76
C ASP A 594 -49.96 43.15 -37.71
N SER A 595 -49.65 41.93 -38.13
CA SER A 595 -49.53 40.79 -37.24
C SER A 595 -48.27 40.88 -36.38
N LYS A 596 -48.14 39.93 -35.45
CA LYS A 596 -46.85 39.66 -34.80
C LYS A 596 -45.83 39.21 -35.85
N ASP A 597 -44.55 39.41 -35.57
CA ASP A 597 -43.47 38.88 -36.39
C ASP A 597 -43.50 37.35 -36.37
N TYR A 598 -43.57 36.75 -37.55
CA TYR A 598 -43.43 35.31 -37.74
C TYR A 598 -42.01 35.00 -38.24
N ARG A 599 -41.44 33.91 -37.72
CA ARG A 599 -40.07 33.48 -38.05
C ARG A 599 -39.93 32.99 -39.48
N TYR A 600 -40.95 32.32 -40.00
CA TYR A 600 -40.95 31.74 -41.34
C TYR A 600 -42.19 32.20 -42.11
N CYS A 601 -42.02 33.24 -42.92
CA CYS A 601 -43.00 33.66 -43.93
C CYS A 601 -42.54 33.19 -45.30
N ILE A 602 -43.43 32.56 -46.03
CA ILE A 602 -43.22 32.11 -47.41
C ILE A 602 -44.26 32.76 -48.34
N PRO A 603 -43.93 33.02 -49.61
CA PRO A 603 -44.92 33.42 -50.60
C PRO A 603 -46.03 32.37 -50.70
N LEU A 604 -47.28 32.80 -50.89
CA LEU A 604 -48.43 31.88 -50.96
C LEU A 604 -48.27 30.87 -52.10
N GLU A 605 -47.53 31.22 -53.16
CA GLU A 605 -47.25 30.40 -54.33
C GLU A 605 -46.41 29.15 -54.00
N ALA A 606 -45.62 29.17 -52.92
CA ALA A 606 -44.83 28.01 -52.49
C ALA A 606 -45.67 26.92 -51.82
N VAL A 607 -46.86 27.27 -51.33
CA VAL A 607 -47.73 26.38 -50.55
C VAL A 607 -48.53 25.48 -51.50
N ARG A 608 -48.33 24.16 -51.39
CA ARG A 608 -49.06 23.14 -52.16
C ARG A 608 -49.91 22.27 -51.24
N GLN A 609 -50.99 21.71 -51.77
CA GLN A 609 -51.88 20.83 -51.02
C GLN A 609 -52.24 19.61 -51.86
N ASP A 610 -52.13 18.42 -51.26
CA ASP A 610 -52.59 17.16 -51.84
C ASP A 610 -53.39 16.34 -50.81
N SER A 611 -53.67 15.07 -51.13
CA SER A 611 -54.42 14.15 -50.26
C SER A 611 -53.74 13.80 -48.93
N LYS A 612 -52.44 14.10 -48.75
CA LYS A 612 -51.66 13.86 -47.52
C LYS A 612 -51.46 15.12 -46.68
N GLY A 613 -51.97 16.27 -47.12
CA GLY A 613 -51.92 17.54 -46.38
C GLY A 613 -51.17 18.65 -47.11
N THR A 614 -50.93 19.76 -46.41
CA THR A 614 -50.22 20.94 -46.94
C THR A 614 -48.71 20.72 -46.90
N TYR A 615 -48.01 21.00 -48.00
CA TYR A 615 -46.58 20.77 -48.14
C TYR A 615 -45.91 21.82 -49.02
N VAL A 616 -44.59 21.92 -48.89
CA VAL A 616 -43.71 22.69 -49.78
C VAL A 616 -42.67 21.76 -50.39
N LEU A 617 -42.10 22.14 -51.54
CA LEU A 617 -41.00 21.41 -52.16
C LEU A 617 -39.71 22.21 -51.98
N LEU A 618 -38.68 21.54 -51.46
CA LEU A 618 -37.35 22.07 -51.23
C LEU A 618 -36.39 21.54 -52.29
N VAL A 619 -35.39 22.33 -52.66
CA VAL A 619 -34.27 21.84 -53.48
C VAL A 619 -33.18 21.30 -52.56
N LYS A 620 -32.88 20.00 -52.65
CA LYS A 620 -31.76 19.38 -51.92
C LYS A 620 -30.73 18.80 -52.88
N GLU A 621 -29.45 18.89 -52.53
CA GLU A 621 -28.36 18.21 -53.24
C GLU A 621 -28.27 16.74 -52.81
N LYS A 622 -28.27 15.83 -53.78
CA LYS A 622 -28.03 14.40 -53.59
C LYS A 622 -26.82 13.98 -54.43
N ASN A 623 -25.87 13.29 -53.81
CA ASN A 623 -24.71 12.74 -54.52
C ASN A 623 -25.15 11.54 -55.36
N SER A 624 -24.89 11.58 -56.67
CA SER A 624 -25.07 10.46 -57.59
C SER A 624 -23.72 9.94 -58.08
N ILE A 625 -23.72 8.75 -58.70
CA ILE A 625 -22.52 8.10 -59.28
C ILE A 625 -21.89 8.97 -60.38
N LEU A 626 -22.62 9.94 -60.93
CA LEU A 626 -22.19 10.86 -61.99
C LEU A 626 -21.98 12.32 -61.50
N GLY A 627 -22.05 12.57 -60.19
CA GLY A 627 -21.88 13.91 -59.60
C GLY A 627 -23.07 14.37 -58.75
N LYS A 628 -23.02 15.61 -58.27
CA LYS A 628 -24.08 16.21 -57.45
C LYS A 628 -25.31 16.54 -58.31
N GLU A 629 -26.50 16.15 -57.83
CA GLU A 629 -27.77 16.41 -58.49
C GLU A 629 -28.74 17.09 -57.54
N GLN A 630 -29.54 18.01 -58.07
CA GLN A 630 -30.59 18.70 -57.30
C GLN A 630 -31.92 17.95 -57.46
N VAL A 631 -32.56 17.65 -56.33
CA VAL A 631 -33.84 16.91 -56.28
C VAL A 631 -34.87 17.67 -55.46
N ALA A 632 -36.14 17.55 -55.87
CA ALA A 632 -37.27 18.11 -55.13
C ALA A 632 -37.58 17.24 -53.90
N PHE A 633 -37.45 17.81 -52.70
CA PHE A 633 -37.73 17.16 -51.43
C PHE A 633 -39.04 17.69 -50.86
N ARG A 634 -39.98 16.80 -50.56
CA ARG A 634 -41.27 17.16 -49.98
C ARG A 634 -41.11 17.41 -48.48
N LEU A 635 -41.58 18.57 -48.02
CA LEU A 635 -41.70 18.87 -46.60
C LEU A 635 -43.14 19.21 -46.25
N SER A 636 -43.73 18.41 -45.36
CA SER A 636 -45.04 18.72 -44.79
C SER A 636 -44.94 19.94 -43.87
N ILE A 637 -45.85 20.89 -44.05
CA ILE A 637 -45.87 22.15 -43.30
C ILE A 637 -47.22 22.37 -42.62
N SER A 638 -47.20 23.10 -41.50
CA SER A 638 -48.41 23.63 -40.88
C SER A 638 -48.53 25.12 -41.21
N VAL A 639 -49.67 25.55 -41.75
CA VAL A 639 -49.93 26.98 -42.01
C VAL A 639 -50.52 27.58 -40.74
N ILE A 640 -49.76 28.46 -40.09
CA ILE A 640 -50.21 29.18 -38.88
C ILE A 640 -51.24 30.23 -39.28
N GLN A 641 -50.88 31.05 -40.27
CA GLN A 641 -51.70 32.16 -40.72
C GLN A 641 -51.33 32.55 -42.16
N LYS A 642 -52.27 33.09 -42.93
CA LYS A 642 -52.03 33.57 -44.30
C LYS A 642 -52.68 34.93 -44.52
N ASP A 643 -52.02 35.79 -45.29
CA ASP A 643 -52.60 36.99 -45.88
C ASP A 643 -52.78 36.80 -47.40
N PHE A 644 -52.97 37.90 -48.14
CA PHE A 644 -53.19 37.88 -49.59
C PHE A 644 -51.92 37.60 -50.42
N LYS A 645 -50.72 37.67 -49.84
CA LYS A 645 -49.44 37.54 -50.56
C LYS A 645 -48.48 36.52 -49.90
N THR A 646 -48.60 36.30 -48.61
CA THR A 646 -47.66 35.57 -47.78
C THR A 646 -48.37 34.65 -46.78
N ALA A 647 -47.75 33.52 -46.48
CA ALA A 647 -48.20 32.56 -45.49
C ALA A 647 -47.11 32.40 -44.41
N ALA A 648 -47.50 32.59 -43.16
CA ALA A 648 -46.71 32.25 -41.99
C ALA A 648 -46.88 30.75 -41.70
N ILE A 649 -45.77 30.03 -41.63
CA ILE A 649 -45.76 28.58 -41.50
C ILE A 649 -44.92 28.11 -40.31
N GLU A 650 -45.25 26.94 -39.82
CA GLU A 650 -44.45 26.19 -38.86
C GLU A 650 -43.93 24.92 -39.55
N ALA A 651 -42.61 24.86 -39.69
CA ALA A 651 -41.92 23.78 -40.36
C ALA A 651 -40.45 23.75 -39.89
N PRO A 652 -39.80 22.57 -39.90
CA PRO A 652 -38.37 22.45 -39.59
C PRO A 652 -37.52 22.91 -40.78
N LEU A 653 -37.57 24.22 -41.07
CA LEU A 653 -36.84 24.87 -42.16
C LEU A 653 -35.64 25.67 -41.63
N GLN A 654 -34.56 25.73 -42.41
CA GLN A 654 -33.42 26.61 -42.18
C GLN A 654 -33.51 27.86 -43.08
N GLU A 655 -32.91 28.98 -42.68
CA GLU A 655 -32.97 30.24 -43.46
C GLU A 655 -32.34 30.12 -44.87
N GLN A 656 -31.44 29.16 -45.04
CA GLN A 656 -30.76 28.84 -46.30
C GLN A 656 -31.51 27.84 -47.19
N ASP A 657 -32.65 27.33 -46.75
CA ASP A 657 -33.43 26.35 -47.50
C ASP A 657 -34.12 27.02 -48.71
N LEU A 658 -33.91 26.46 -49.90
CA LEU A 658 -34.48 26.95 -51.16
C LEU A 658 -35.85 26.30 -51.42
N LEU A 659 -36.93 27.06 -51.28
CA LEU A 659 -38.30 26.63 -51.55
C LEU A 659 -38.69 26.88 -53.00
N ILE A 660 -39.27 25.87 -53.66
CA ILE A 660 -39.75 25.99 -55.03
C ILE A 660 -41.08 26.78 -55.05
N VAL A 661 -41.02 28.03 -55.54
CA VAL A 661 -42.19 28.92 -55.73
C VAL A 661 -42.84 28.74 -57.11
N GLY A 662 -42.10 28.25 -58.11
CA GLY A 662 -42.61 28.05 -59.46
C GLY A 662 -41.83 26.98 -60.24
N SER A 663 -42.45 26.41 -61.27
CA SER A 663 -41.80 25.42 -62.13
C SER A 663 -42.26 25.48 -63.58
N SER A 664 -41.37 25.16 -64.51
CA SER A 664 -41.68 25.00 -65.94
C SER A 664 -42.43 23.71 -66.27
N LYS A 665 -42.50 22.73 -65.34
CA LYS A 665 -43.18 21.43 -65.53
C LYS A 665 -43.85 20.98 -64.21
N TYR A 666 -44.68 19.94 -64.28
CA TYR A 666 -45.19 19.30 -63.07
C TYR A 666 -44.04 18.57 -62.35
N ILE A 667 -43.90 18.77 -61.04
CA ILE A 667 -42.81 18.22 -60.21
C ILE A 667 -43.41 17.51 -59.00
N SER A 668 -42.93 16.29 -58.76
CA SER A 668 -43.21 15.46 -57.60
C SER A 668 -41.97 15.25 -56.74
N GLU A 669 -42.16 14.65 -55.55
CA GLU A 669 -41.06 14.30 -54.66
C GLU A 669 -40.07 13.35 -55.35
N GLY A 670 -38.77 13.67 -55.27
CA GLY A 670 -37.69 12.88 -55.84
C GLY A 670 -37.31 13.24 -57.28
N ASP A 671 -38.09 14.10 -57.95
CA ASP A 671 -37.79 14.54 -59.31
C ASP A 671 -36.52 15.39 -59.36
N ARG A 672 -35.72 15.20 -60.42
CA ARG A 672 -34.54 16.03 -60.69
C ARG A 672 -34.98 17.41 -61.15
N VAL A 673 -34.47 18.42 -60.46
CA VAL A 673 -34.77 19.83 -60.72
C VAL A 673 -33.47 20.59 -60.96
N ARG A 674 -33.55 21.70 -61.69
CA ARG A 674 -32.45 22.65 -61.83
C ARG A 674 -32.98 24.03 -61.46
N VAL A 675 -32.35 24.65 -60.46
CA VAL A 675 -32.68 26.03 -60.08
C VAL A 675 -32.40 26.95 -61.27
N TYR A 676 -33.39 27.77 -61.60
CA TYR A 676 -33.31 28.82 -62.60
C TYR A 676 -33.59 30.14 -61.89
N GLU A 677 -32.54 30.93 -61.67
CA GLU A 677 -32.68 32.29 -61.20
C GLU A 677 -33.27 33.13 -62.34
N MET A 678 -34.44 33.75 -62.11
CA MET A 678 -34.85 34.88 -62.92
C MET A 678 -34.07 36.09 -62.38
N GLU A 679 -33.27 36.74 -63.23
CA GLU A 679 -32.73 38.07 -62.93
C GLU A 679 -33.86 39.08 -62.66
#